data_AF-A0A4Q5XQY9-F1
#
_entry.id   AF-A0A4Q5XQY9-F1
#
_cell.length_a   1.000
_cell.length_b   1.000
_cell.length_c   1.000
_cell.angle_alpha   90.00
_cell.angle_beta   90.00
_cell.angle_gamma   90.00
#
_symmetry.space_group_name_H-M   'P 1'
#
loop_
_entity.id
_entity.type
_entity.pdbx_description
1 polymer ?
#
loop_
_entity_poly.entity_id
_entity_poly.type
_entity_poly.pdbx_seq_one_letter_code
_entity_poly.pdbx_strand_id
1 'polypeptide(L)'
;MAEGFAGGPPVGSTGEISEQRGEVAAVNWLTSTRNGFLSIWAGTVGMALAGVLVWHFFVGAILTTPDAIAWFATGSAFLVMPVLLLSLDSSDNMGLGPKLTVPLSTLLVLAIASVVALADRTNGFHIFETADGAPQVFPLIALFAFVVAAFIPRIWNAARFTDFKQREIDAREADAVRKRQQGDKAAQLRAAELSKRTQEQDDAEALGAFVATAIVVGIVALAWFAGSLRDGMGLRNSVGVAIAAGVIGLFAIVIFLDWIAEAPPIRAAGTAVRGFSRRVSGLAAFYNAIDTVLVRIGAHAAGMEHRHMGSRYFVLAGTMLTLAVLAWNLPAPIGLIPAGIGLLLALSVSRLWSWVEDDRNLASITRFNPDAPIKVGFREDFRDETLLGFVFVLVIIPIALMQADKGIFNSLLFHAETPETKGNLELWIGYYGFELAKALPVIDWADIYKLQPGDDLLRPNGAMGMHAVFAARVAVDLVLIASLLQAISIATRNRQQKALFAAGHINRLDELVEKEEIRRALSRRRVDWFKGAINFRRYDRERLKEIYFSSKDSRERTFIETIFREAGENLDKAIIVLERIASNHGSELELYRTLDAVRAEHYSGSHTASVGDLIEIMTALRSRSGLKDFKFALMKFATEIGTPYEVADMLDRIMFSSLRDTFQYTRIEAAKLLTALAPRLTDCRQIRELIQSGANRRAEAFGAAQAVPDAFLQALHMREADVCPPG
;
A
#
# COMPACT_ATOMS: atom_id res chain seq x y z
N MET A 1 -34.57 72.09 -13.30
CA MET A 1 -33.28 72.68 -13.73
C MET A 1 -32.16 71.89 -13.07
N ALA A 2 -31.57 70.96 -13.82
CA ALA A 2 -30.25 70.39 -13.59
C ALA A 2 -29.91 69.57 -14.82
N GLU A 3 -29.24 70.19 -15.78
CA GLU A 3 -28.64 69.56 -16.94
C GLU A 3 -27.29 68.93 -16.56
N GLY A 4 -26.95 67.84 -17.25
CA GLY A 4 -25.60 67.61 -17.74
C GLY A 4 -24.66 66.78 -16.86
N PHE A 5 -24.67 65.46 -17.06
CA PHE A 5 -23.45 64.64 -17.05
C PHE A 5 -23.65 63.45 -17.98
N ALA A 6 -23.47 63.70 -19.28
CA ALA A 6 -23.24 62.67 -20.29
C ALA A 6 -21.72 62.44 -20.37
N GLY A 7 -21.26 61.34 -19.80
CA GLY A 7 -19.90 60.85 -19.95
C GLY A 7 -19.93 59.34 -19.92
N GLY A 8 -20.07 58.71 -21.09
CA GLY A 8 -19.91 57.26 -21.21
C GLY A 8 -18.48 56.88 -20.79
N PRO A 9 -18.29 55.80 -20.01
CA PRO A 9 -16.95 55.37 -19.65
C PRO A 9 -16.17 55.02 -20.93
N PRO A 10 -14.88 55.38 -21.01
CA PRO A 10 -14.05 54.99 -22.14
C PRO A 10 -13.98 53.47 -22.19
N VAL A 11 -14.25 52.91 -23.37
CA VAL A 11 -14.01 51.50 -23.71
C VAL A 11 -12.49 51.30 -23.74
N GLY A 12 -11.88 51.25 -22.56
CA GLY A 12 -10.48 50.92 -22.34
C GLY A 12 -10.29 49.41 -22.29
N SER A 13 -9.18 48.96 -22.88
CA SER A 13 -8.72 47.59 -23.09
C SER A 13 -9.03 46.59 -21.95
N THR A 14 -10.17 45.91 -22.03
CA THR A 14 -10.46 44.74 -21.18
C THR A 14 -9.52 43.56 -21.46
N GLY A 15 -8.87 43.54 -22.64
CA GLY A 15 -7.87 42.53 -23.00
C GLY A 15 -6.59 42.59 -22.17
N GLU A 16 -6.01 43.79 -21.99
CA GLU A 16 -4.70 43.96 -21.33
C GLU A 16 -4.76 43.65 -19.82
N ILE A 17 -5.86 43.97 -19.14
CA ILE A 17 -6.04 43.64 -17.71
C ILE A 17 -6.19 42.12 -17.49
N SER A 18 -6.72 41.39 -18.48
CA SER A 18 -6.87 39.93 -18.40
C SER A 18 -5.55 39.19 -18.61
N GLU A 19 -4.70 39.66 -19.53
CA GLU A 19 -3.35 39.11 -19.76
C GLU A 19 -2.43 39.38 -18.55
N GLN A 20 -2.47 40.60 -18.00
CA GLN A 20 -1.64 40.96 -16.85
C GLN A 20 -2.03 40.17 -15.59
N ARG A 21 -3.32 39.84 -15.40
CA ARG A 21 -3.76 38.90 -14.34
C ARG A 21 -3.29 37.48 -14.62
N GLY A 22 -3.26 37.05 -15.87
CA GLY A 22 -2.76 35.73 -16.28
C GLY A 22 -1.27 35.56 -15.97
N GLU A 23 -0.45 36.56 -16.27
CA GLU A 23 0.99 36.54 -16.01
C GLU A 23 1.31 36.53 -14.52
N VAL A 24 0.67 37.40 -13.73
CA VAL A 24 0.86 37.43 -12.27
C VAL A 24 0.39 36.13 -11.63
N ALA A 25 -0.71 35.53 -12.12
CA ALA A 25 -1.17 34.23 -11.66
C ALA A 25 -0.19 33.09 -12.02
N ALA A 26 0.42 33.12 -13.20
CA ALA A 26 1.40 32.13 -13.63
C ALA A 26 2.70 32.23 -12.82
N VAL A 27 3.22 33.45 -12.59
CA VAL A 27 4.41 33.69 -11.77
C VAL A 27 4.16 33.31 -10.31
N ASN A 28 2.99 33.65 -9.76
CA ASN A 28 2.60 33.24 -8.43
C ASN A 28 2.45 31.72 -8.35
N TRP A 29 1.87 31.05 -9.35
CA TRP A 29 1.79 29.59 -9.37
C TRP A 29 3.19 28.94 -9.41
N LEU A 30 4.10 29.46 -10.24
CA LEU A 30 5.48 28.98 -10.36
C LEU A 30 6.27 29.10 -9.05
N THR A 31 6.05 30.16 -8.28
CA THR A 31 6.83 30.45 -7.06
C THR A 31 6.19 29.94 -5.77
N SER A 32 4.85 29.87 -5.71
CA SER A 32 4.12 29.49 -4.50
C SER A 32 3.71 28.01 -4.45
N THR A 33 3.73 27.30 -5.58
CA THR A 33 3.35 25.89 -5.62
C THR A 33 4.55 24.97 -5.74
N ARG A 34 4.47 23.79 -5.11
CA ARG A 34 5.47 22.73 -5.24
C ARG A 34 5.77 22.39 -6.70
N ASN A 35 4.73 22.27 -7.51
CA ASN A 35 4.87 21.91 -8.92
C ASN A 35 5.55 23.04 -9.71
N GLY A 36 5.27 24.30 -9.36
CA GLY A 36 5.98 25.45 -9.87
C GLY A 36 7.48 25.41 -9.59
N PHE A 37 7.86 25.21 -8.32
CA PHE A 37 9.26 25.13 -7.90
C PHE A 37 10.01 23.98 -8.59
N LEU A 38 9.40 22.79 -8.66
CA LEU A 38 9.99 21.64 -9.34
C LEU A 38 10.14 21.87 -10.86
N SER A 39 9.22 22.62 -11.47
CA SER A 39 9.30 22.98 -12.90
C SER A 39 10.44 23.98 -13.16
N ILE A 40 10.62 24.98 -12.28
CA ILE A 40 11.76 25.90 -12.34
C ILE A 40 13.07 25.12 -12.18
N TRP A 41 13.12 24.20 -11.22
CA TRP A 41 14.32 23.40 -10.99
C TRP A 41 14.65 22.50 -12.18
N ALA A 42 13.67 21.77 -12.73
CA ALA A 42 13.84 20.97 -13.96
C ALA A 42 14.31 21.83 -15.14
N GLY A 43 13.69 22.99 -15.35
CA GLY A 43 14.04 23.91 -16.43
C GLY A 43 15.45 24.46 -16.28
N THR A 44 15.84 24.87 -15.07
CA THR A 44 17.18 25.43 -14.78
C THR A 44 18.27 24.38 -14.98
N VAL A 45 18.10 23.19 -14.41
CA VAL A 45 19.06 22.08 -14.60
C VAL A 45 19.09 21.66 -16.07
N GLY A 46 17.95 21.65 -16.76
CA GLY A 46 17.85 21.28 -18.17
C GLY A 46 18.57 22.24 -19.09
N MET A 47 18.40 23.55 -18.86
CA MET A 47 19.15 24.58 -19.58
C MET A 47 20.66 24.46 -19.34
N ALA A 48 21.08 24.19 -18.09
CA ALA A 48 22.49 24.00 -17.78
C ALA A 48 23.08 22.79 -18.51
N LEU A 49 22.42 21.63 -18.47
CA LEU A 49 22.87 20.41 -19.16
C LEU A 49 22.85 20.56 -20.69
N ALA A 50 21.82 21.19 -21.24
CA ALA A 50 21.75 21.52 -22.66
C ALA A 50 22.89 22.45 -23.08
N GLY A 51 23.21 23.45 -22.25
CA GLY A 51 24.36 24.33 -22.45
C GLY A 51 25.68 23.56 -22.50
N VAL A 52 25.87 22.58 -21.60
CA VAL A 52 27.07 21.70 -21.60
C VAL A 52 27.13 20.83 -22.86
N LEU A 53 26.01 20.28 -23.33
CA LEU A 53 25.96 19.50 -24.57
C LEU A 53 26.24 20.34 -25.81
N VAL A 54 25.64 21.52 -25.90
CA VAL A 54 25.89 22.49 -26.98
C VAL A 54 27.37 22.90 -26.97
N TRP A 55 27.91 23.21 -25.80
CA TRP A 55 29.33 23.52 -25.67
C TRP A 55 30.22 22.35 -26.10
N HIS A 56 29.90 21.13 -25.68
CA HIS A 56 30.65 19.94 -26.11
C HIS A 56 30.57 19.73 -27.63
N PHE A 57 29.40 19.93 -28.25
CA PHE A 57 29.22 19.81 -29.69
C PHE A 57 30.06 20.83 -30.49
N PHE A 58 30.12 22.08 -30.02
CA PHE A 58 30.87 23.14 -30.72
C PHE A 58 32.36 23.17 -30.40
N VAL A 59 32.77 22.83 -29.18
CA VAL A 59 34.17 22.95 -28.71
C VAL A 59 34.89 21.60 -28.70
N GLY A 60 34.17 20.48 -28.69
CA GLY A 60 34.74 19.13 -28.74
C GLY A 60 35.52 18.69 -27.51
N ALA A 61 35.66 19.53 -26.47
CA ALA A 61 36.66 19.34 -25.43
C ALA A 61 36.13 18.92 -24.04
N ILE A 62 34.87 19.21 -23.69
CA ILE A 62 34.40 19.06 -22.29
C ILE A 62 34.09 17.61 -21.88
N LEU A 63 33.32 16.86 -22.67
CA LEU A 63 32.93 15.47 -22.34
C LEU A 63 33.87 14.46 -22.99
N THR A 64 35.18 14.68 -22.85
CA THR A 64 36.21 13.83 -23.47
C THR A 64 36.83 12.85 -22.49
N THR A 65 36.78 13.15 -21.19
CA THR A 65 37.28 12.26 -20.13
C THR A 65 36.14 11.46 -19.50
N PRO A 66 36.42 10.21 -19.05
CA PRO A 66 35.43 9.39 -18.32
C PRO A 66 34.84 10.12 -17.12
N ASP A 67 35.66 10.88 -16.39
CA ASP A 67 35.22 11.66 -15.22
C ASP A 67 34.22 12.76 -15.61
N ALA A 68 34.48 13.51 -16.68
CA ALA A 68 33.58 14.56 -17.15
C ALA A 68 32.24 13.98 -17.64
N ILE A 69 32.28 12.83 -18.33
CA ILE A 69 31.08 12.10 -18.74
C ILE A 69 30.29 11.62 -17.52
N ALA A 70 30.96 11.07 -16.50
CA ALA A 70 30.32 10.62 -15.27
C ALA A 70 29.70 11.78 -14.47
N TRP A 71 30.36 12.93 -14.38
CA TRP A 71 29.79 14.13 -13.75
C TRP A 71 28.58 14.66 -14.51
N PHE A 72 28.64 14.66 -15.84
CA PHE A 72 27.50 15.04 -16.69
C PHE A 72 26.32 14.07 -16.51
N ALA A 73 26.58 12.76 -16.46
CA ALA A 73 25.57 11.74 -16.19
C ALA A 73 24.96 11.90 -14.79
N THR A 74 25.78 12.17 -13.78
CA THR A 74 25.33 12.48 -12.41
C THR A 74 24.43 13.73 -12.40
N GLY A 75 24.86 14.81 -13.07
CA GLY A 75 24.05 16.02 -13.26
C GLY A 75 22.72 15.75 -13.97
N SER A 76 22.71 14.82 -14.93
CA SER A 76 21.49 14.38 -15.63
C SER A 76 20.53 13.63 -14.71
N ALA A 77 21.01 12.86 -13.73
CA ALA A 77 20.16 12.25 -12.72
C ALA A 77 19.43 13.31 -11.87
N PHE A 78 20.10 14.43 -11.56
CA PHE A 78 19.48 15.58 -10.88
C PHE A 78 18.42 16.30 -11.73
N LEU A 79 18.43 16.15 -13.07
CA LEU A 79 17.34 16.60 -13.93
C LEU A 79 16.15 15.63 -13.95
N VAL A 80 16.43 14.33 -13.90
CA VAL A 80 15.39 13.31 -13.89
C VAL A 80 14.57 13.36 -12.60
N MET A 81 15.21 13.62 -11.46
CA MET A 81 14.56 13.71 -10.16
C MET A 81 13.36 14.70 -10.09
N PRO A 82 13.45 15.99 -10.49
CA PRO A 82 12.31 16.89 -10.46
C PRO A 82 11.19 16.45 -11.40
N VAL A 83 11.53 15.92 -12.57
CA VAL A 83 10.54 15.42 -13.54
C VAL A 83 9.76 14.25 -12.96
N LEU A 84 10.45 13.33 -12.26
CA LEU A 84 9.80 12.25 -11.52
C LEU A 84 8.96 12.76 -10.35
N LEU A 85 9.44 13.78 -9.61
CA LEU A 85 8.70 14.39 -8.50
C LEU A 85 7.45 15.16 -8.97
N LEU A 86 7.47 15.72 -10.18
CA LEU A 86 6.27 16.30 -10.82
C LEU A 86 5.21 15.24 -11.15
N SER A 87 5.63 13.99 -11.32
CA SER A 87 4.74 12.86 -11.57
C SER A 87 4.09 12.30 -10.30
N LEU A 88 4.45 12.81 -9.11
CA LEU A 88 3.87 12.40 -7.83
C LEU A 88 2.36 12.60 -7.81
N ASP A 89 1.66 11.64 -7.20
CA ASP A 89 0.22 11.75 -7.05
C ASP A 89 -0.16 12.95 -6.19
N SER A 90 -1.26 13.61 -6.58
CA SER A 90 -1.91 14.59 -5.72
C SER A 90 -2.49 13.87 -4.50
N SER A 91 -2.52 14.56 -3.36
CA SER A 91 -3.17 14.07 -2.13
C SER A 91 -4.61 13.62 -2.39
N ASP A 92 -5.30 14.28 -3.32
CA ASP A 92 -6.69 14.02 -3.66
C ASP A 92 -6.88 12.66 -4.36
N ASN A 93 -5.85 12.14 -5.02
CA ASN A 93 -5.88 10.83 -5.67
C ASN A 93 -5.50 9.69 -4.72
N MET A 94 -4.96 9.96 -3.53
CA MET A 94 -4.52 8.91 -2.60
C MET A 94 -5.68 8.02 -2.14
N GLY A 95 -6.93 8.51 -2.13
CA GLY A 95 -8.11 7.66 -1.89
C GLY A 95 -8.37 6.62 -3.00
N LEU A 96 -7.96 6.88 -4.25
CA LEU A 96 -8.13 5.99 -5.41
C LEU A 96 -7.03 4.92 -5.52
N GLY A 97 -6.02 4.98 -4.64
CA GLY A 97 -4.77 4.25 -4.81
C GLY A 97 -3.81 5.00 -5.77
N PRO A 98 -2.50 4.81 -5.62
CA PRO A 98 -1.51 5.53 -6.41
C PRO A 98 -1.62 5.18 -7.90
N LYS A 99 -1.37 6.17 -8.74
CA LYS A 99 -1.31 5.98 -10.19
C LYS A 99 -0.04 5.21 -10.56
N LEU A 100 -0.10 4.57 -11.73
CA LEU A 100 1.04 3.86 -12.31
C LEU A 100 2.14 4.79 -12.85
N THR A 101 1.92 6.11 -12.90
CA THR A 101 2.86 7.07 -13.49
C THR A 101 4.21 7.07 -12.79
N VAL A 102 4.25 7.27 -11.47
CA VAL A 102 5.49 7.23 -10.69
C VAL A 102 6.21 5.89 -10.81
N PRO A 103 5.57 4.74 -10.54
CA PRO A 103 6.26 3.45 -10.60
C PRO A 103 6.72 3.09 -12.02
N LEU A 104 5.98 3.45 -13.08
CA LEU A 104 6.42 3.23 -14.46
C LEU A 104 7.66 4.07 -14.80
N SER A 105 7.63 5.37 -14.50
CA SER A 105 8.76 6.26 -14.83
C SER A 105 10.03 5.87 -14.05
N THR A 106 9.88 5.48 -12.80
CA THR A 106 11.00 5.02 -11.96
C THR A 106 11.49 3.62 -12.35
N LEU A 107 10.59 2.72 -12.78
CA LEU A 107 10.96 1.42 -13.35
C LEU A 107 11.74 1.61 -14.66
N LEU A 108 11.33 2.57 -15.50
CA LEU A 108 12.04 2.90 -16.73
C LEU A 108 13.48 3.36 -16.43
N VAL A 109 13.67 4.22 -15.44
CA VAL A 109 15.02 4.65 -15.01
C VAL A 109 15.85 3.47 -14.50
N LEU A 110 15.28 2.59 -13.67
CA LEU A 110 15.96 1.38 -13.21
C LEU A 110 16.27 0.42 -14.37
N ALA A 111 15.37 0.26 -15.32
CA ALA A 111 15.57 -0.58 -16.50
C ALA A 111 16.70 -0.04 -17.38
N ILE A 112 16.76 1.27 -17.61
CA ILE A 112 17.85 1.92 -18.34
C ILE A 112 19.18 1.68 -17.60
N ALA A 113 19.23 1.92 -16.29
CA ALA A 113 20.43 1.64 -15.48
C ALA A 113 20.86 0.17 -15.57
N SER A 114 19.90 -0.76 -15.54
CA SER A 114 20.13 -2.20 -15.67
C SER A 114 20.70 -2.58 -17.05
N VAL A 115 20.14 -2.00 -18.12
CA VAL A 115 20.59 -2.22 -19.50
C VAL A 115 21.99 -1.65 -19.70
N VAL A 116 22.30 -0.49 -19.14
CA VAL A 116 23.65 0.10 -19.21
C VAL A 116 24.66 -0.80 -18.50
N ALA A 117 24.36 -1.27 -17.29
CA ALA A 117 25.22 -2.21 -16.56
C ALA A 117 25.41 -3.54 -17.31
N LEU A 118 24.33 -4.07 -17.89
CA LEU A 118 24.39 -5.28 -18.72
C LEU A 118 25.26 -5.05 -19.97
N ALA A 119 25.02 -3.97 -20.71
CA ALA A 119 25.76 -3.64 -21.92
C ALA A 119 27.24 -3.40 -21.66
N ASP A 120 27.59 -2.77 -20.53
CA ASP A 120 28.96 -2.60 -20.07
C ASP A 120 29.68 -3.94 -19.96
N ARG A 121 29.05 -4.89 -19.24
CA ARG A 121 29.60 -6.22 -19.00
C ARG A 121 29.63 -7.10 -20.25
N THR A 122 28.57 -7.09 -21.07
CA THR A 122 28.49 -7.98 -22.25
C THR A 122 29.42 -7.54 -23.37
N ASN A 123 29.65 -6.24 -23.53
CA ASN A 123 30.50 -5.71 -24.59
C ASN A 123 31.94 -5.43 -24.13
N GLY A 124 32.25 -5.64 -22.85
CA GLY A 124 33.57 -5.37 -22.28
C GLY A 124 33.96 -3.90 -22.36
N PHE A 125 33.01 -2.99 -22.15
CA PHE A 125 33.31 -1.55 -22.20
C PHE A 125 34.10 -1.06 -20.98
N HIS A 126 34.04 -1.81 -19.86
CA HIS A 126 34.74 -1.49 -18.62
C HIS A 126 34.46 -0.05 -18.14
N ILE A 127 33.19 0.37 -18.20
CA ILE A 127 32.70 1.65 -17.72
C ILE A 127 32.68 1.66 -16.20
N PHE A 128 32.19 0.59 -15.56
CA PHE A 128 32.05 0.53 -14.10
C PHE A 128 33.23 -0.13 -13.40
N GLU A 129 34.11 -0.81 -14.12
CA GLU A 129 35.29 -1.50 -13.61
C GLU A 129 36.54 -1.12 -14.41
N THR A 130 37.71 -1.11 -13.78
CA THR A 130 38.98 -1.01 -14.50
C THR A 130 39.31 -2.36 -15.15
N ALA A 131 40.30 -2.40 -16.05
CA ALA A 131 40.79 -3.64 -16.64
C ALA A 131 41.26 -4.66 -15.58
N ASP A 132 41.70 -4.18 -14.42
CA ASP A 132 42.10 -5.00 -13.28
C ASP A 132 40.92 -5.44 -12.38
N GLY A 133 39.69 -5.11 -12.78
CA GLY A 133 38.46 -5.45 -12.06
C GLY A 133 38.13 -4.53 -10.88
N ALA A 134 38.85 -3.41 -10.71
CA ALA A 134 38.59 -2.47 -9.61
C ALA A 134 37.42 -1.54 -9.95
N PRO A 135 36.48 -1.26 -9.03
CA PRO A 135 35.34 -0.40 -9.29
C PRO A 135 35.76 1.04 -9.64
N GLN A 136 35.23 1.58 -10.74
CA GLN A 136 35.43 2.97 -11.12
C GLN A 136 34.45 3.88 -10.37
N VAL A 137 34.98 4.77 -9.52
CA VAL A 137 34.19 5.54 -8.58
C VAL A 137 33.20 6.49 -9.26
N PHE A 138 33.62 7.26 -10.27
CA PHE A 138 32.76 8.28 -10.87
C PHE A 138 31.58 7.71 -11.68
N PRO A 139 31.76 6.72 -12.58
CA PRO A 139 30.65 6.08 -13.28
C PRO A 139 29.66 5.41 -12.32
N LEU A 140 30.16 4.81 -11.22
CA LEU A 140 29.31 4.24 -10.18
C LEU A 140 28.49 5.31 -9.45
N ILE A 141 29.08 6.45 -9.10
CA ILE A 141 28.33 7.58 -8.52
C ILE A 141 27.20 8.01 -9.46
N ALA A 142 27.47 8.13 -10.76
CA ALA A 142 26.45 8.49 -11.73
C ALA A 142 25.31 7.47 -11.79
N LEU A 143 25.63 6.18 -11.85
CA LEU A 143 24.64 5.11 -11.83
C LEU A 143 23.78 5.13 -10.56
N PHE A 144 24.41 5.24 -9.38
CA PHE A 144 23.66 5.28 -8.13
C PHE A 144 22.86 6.57 -7.97
N ALA A 145 23.27 7.69 -8.56
CA ALA A 145 22.44 8.88 -8.62
C ALA A 145 21.12 8.60 -9.35
N PHE A 146 21.13 7.84 -10.45
CA PHE A 146 19.90 7.40 -11.13
C PHE A 146 19.09 6.40 -10.31
N VAL A 147 19.73 5.44 -9.63
CA VAL A 147 19.03 4.50 -8.73
C VAL A 147 18.33 5.26 -7.60
N VAL A 148 19.03 6.20 -6.96
CA VAL A 148 18.48 7.07 -5.92
C VAL A 148 17.35 7.94 -6.47
N ALA A 149 17.53 8.54 -7.65
CA ALA A 149 16.48 9.32 -8.32
C ALA A 149 15.24 8.47 -8.67
N ALA A 150 15.38 7.17 -8.90
CA ALA A 150 14.26 6.26 -9.11
C ALA A 150 13.53 5.91 -7.80
N PHE A 151 14.24 5.74 -6.68
CA PHE A 151 13.62 5.35 -5.40
C PHE A 151 13.05 6.52 -4.60
N ILE A 152 13.67 7.70 -4.60
CA ILE A 152 13.19 8.83 -3.80
C ILE A 152 11.73 9.18 -4.12
N PRO A 153 11.29 9.34 -5.39
CA PRO A 153 9.90 9.63 -5.70
C PRO A 153 8.94 8.55 -5.21
N ARG A 154 9.33 7.26 -5.29
CA ARG A 154 8.50 6.15 -4.77
C ARG A 154 8.36 6.21 -3.26
N ILE A 155 9.50 6.35 -2.55
CA ILE A 155 9.54 6.45 -1.09
C ILE A 155 8.74 7.67 -0.62
N TRP A 156 8.89 8.80 -1.31
CA TRP A 156 8.14 10.01 -1.00
C TRP A 156 6.63 9.84 -1.22
N ASN A 157 6.24 9.19 -2.32
CA ASN A 157 4.82 8.90 -2.59
C ASN A 157 4.24 7.98 -1.51
N ALA A 158 4.95 6.91 -1.17
CA ALA A 158 4.58 5.95 -0.12
C ALA A 158 4.47 6.62 1.27
N ALA A 159 5.43 7.48 1.62
CA ALA A 159 5.40 8.22 2.88
C ALA A 159 4.17 9.14 2.96
N ARG A 160 3.87 9.89 1.88
CA ARG A 160 2.68 10.74 1.84
C ARG A 160 1.38 9.95 1.90
N PHE A 161 1.31 8.81 1.21
CA PHE A 161 0.14 7.93 1.28
C PHE A 161 -0.04 7.36 2.68
N THR A 162 1.05 6.97 3.33
CA THR A 162 1.06 6.52 4.72
C THR A 162 0.54 7.58 5.66
N ASP A 163 1.05 8.81 5.54
CA ASP A 163 0.57 9.94 6.36
C ASP A 163 -0.92 10.19 6.15
N PHE A 164 -1.38 10.08 4.89
CA PHE A 164 -2.79 10.20 4.56
C PHE A 164 -3.62 9.10 5.23
N LYS A 165 -3.16 7.84 5.17
CA LYS A 165 -3.82 6.70 5.80
C LYS A 165 -3.83 6.78 7.32
N GLN A 166 -2.73 7.23 7.92
CA GLN A 166 -2.65 7.42 9.35
C GLN A 166 -3.68 8.45 9.82
N ARG A 167 -3.80 9.59 9.13
CA ARG A 167 -4.83 10.60 9.45
C ARG A 167 -6.25 10.05 9.33
N GLU A 168 -6.50 9.17 8.37
CA GLU A 168 -7.79 8.50 8.22
C GLU A 168 -8.09 7.58 9.41
N ILE A 169 -7.09 6.82 9.88
CA ILE A 169 -7.19 5.97 11.07
C ILE A 169 -7.41 6.83 12.32
N ASP A 170 -6.57 7.85 12.54
CA ASP A 170 -6.66 8.75 13.69
C ASP A 170 -8.03 9.44 13.76
N ALA A 171 -8.58 9.85 12.61
CA ALA A 171 -9.91 10.45 12.54
C ALA A 171 -11.01 9.44 12.93
N ARG A 172 -10.92 8.18 12.46
CA ARG A 172 -11.85 7.11 12.84
C ARG A 172 -11.77 6.78 14.32
N GLU A 173 -10.56 6.71 14.87
CA GLU A 173 -10.36 6.48 16.30
C GLU A 173 -10.92 7.65 17.12
N ALA A 174 -10.68 8.89 16.71
CA ALA A 174 -11.25 10.06 17.38
C ALA A 174 -12.79 10.05 17.34
N ASP A 175 -13.40 9.69 16.22
CA ASP A 175 -14.86 9.58 16.10
C ASP A 175 -15.41 8.41 16.94
N ALA A 176 -14.72 7.26 16.96
CA ALA A 176 -15.05 6.14 17.83
C ALA A 176 -14.95 6.53 19.31
N VAL A 177 -13.92 7.28 19.70
CA VAL A 177 -13.75 7.82 21.06
C VAL A 177 -14.87 8.81 21.40
N ARG A 178 -15.24 9.71 20.49
CA ARG A 178 -16.37 10.64 20.68
C ARG A 178 -17.68 9.88 20.88
N LYS A 179 -17.96 8.87 20.05
CA LYS A 179 -19.12 7.97 20.22
C LYS A 179 -19.11 7.25 21.56
N ARG A 180 -17.93 6.81 22.04
CA ARG A 180 -17.75 6.18 23.36
C ARG A 180 -17.95 7.17 24.52
N GLN A 181 -17.54 8.42 24.36
CA GLN A 181 -17.72 9.48 25.37
C GLN A 181 -19.18 9.97 25.45
N GLN A 182 -19.92 9.90 24.35
CA GLN A 182 -21.35 10.21 24.29
C GLN A 182 -22.23 9.04 24.76
N GLY A 183 -21.66 7.84 24.98
CA GLY A 183 -22.34 6.64 25.46
C GLY A 183 -22.15 6.36 26.95
N ASP A 184 -23.17 5.72 27.53
CA ASP A 184 -23.36 5.24 28.90
C ASP A 184 -22.10 4.74 29.65
N LYS A 185 -22.10 4.75 31.00
CA LYS A 185 -20.95 4.38 31.88
C LYS A 185 -20.22 3.08 31.50
N ALA A 186 -20.93 2.14 30.86
CA ALA A 186 -20.36 0.92 30.31
C ALA A 186 -19.30 1.15 29.21
N ALA A 187 -19.39 2.22 28.42
CA ALA A 187 -18.41 2.59 27.40
C ALA A 187 -17.10 3.09 28.02
N GLN A 188 -17.17 3.82 29.14
CA GLN A 188 -16.00 4.27 29.89
C GLN A 188 -15.26 3.10 30.57
N LEU A 189 -15.99 2.14 31.14
CA LEU A 189 -15.41 0.91 31.70
C LEU A 189 -14.70 0.09 30.62
N ARG A 190 -15.31 -0.06 29.43
CA ARG A 190 -14.65 -0.73 28.29
C ARG A 190 -13.39 0.00 27.82
N ALA A 191 -13.36 1.34 27.86
CA ALA A 191 -12.18 2.13 27.49
C ALA A 191 -11.03 1.94 28.48
N ALA A 192 -11.31 1.89 29.79
CA ALA A 192 -10.33 1.59 30.82
C ALA A 192 -9.81 0.15 30.75
N GLU A 193 -10.67 -0.81 30.38
CA GLU A 193 -10.25 -2.19 30.16
C GLU A 193 -9.38 -2.33 28.90
N LEU A 194 -9.71 -1.60 27.83
CA LEU A 194 -8.90 -1.54 26.60
C LEU A 194 -7.50 -0.96 26.88
N SER A 195 -7.39 0.17 27.59
CA SER A 195 -6.08 0.75 27.90
C SER A 195 -5.21 -0.17 28.76
N LYS A 196 -5.82 -0.90 29.70
CA LYS A 196 -5.14 -1.94 30.47
C LYS A 196 -4.62 -3.07 29.58
N ARG A 197 -5.43 -3.56 28.63
CA ARG A 197 -5.01 -4.60 27.68
C ARG A 197 -3.90 -4.12 26.74
N THR A 198 -3.96 -2.88 26.28
CA THR A 198 -2.88 -2.28 25.47
C THR A 198 -1.57 -2.28 26.25
N GLN A 199 -1.60 -1.87 27.52
CA GLN A 199 -0.41 -1.87 28.36
C GLN A 199 0.16 -3.28 28.63
N GLU A 200 -0.71 -4.28 28.84
CA GLU A 200 -0.30 -5.69 28.97
C GLU A 200 0.31 -6.23 27.66
N GLN A 201 -0.22 -5.80 26.51
CA GLN A 201 0.32 -6.14 25.19
C GLN A 201 1.69 -5.50 24.96
N ASP A 202 1.87 -4.21 25.28
CA ASP A 202 3.16 -3.52 25.15
C ASP A 202 4.25 -4.19 25.99
N ASP A 203 3.91 -4.63 27.21
CA ASP A 203 4.82 -5.37 28.08
C ASP A 203 5.21 -6.74 27.49
N ALA A 204 4.25 -7.42 26.85
CA ALA A 204 4.50 -8.70 26.17
C ALA A 204 5.35 -8.52 24.89
N GLU A 205 5.12 -7.47 24.11
CA GLU A 205 5.91 -7.12 22.93
C GLU A 205 7.37 -6.82 23.29
N ALA A 206 7.61 -6.06 24.37
CA ALA A 206 8.95 -5.77 24.88
C ALA A 206 9.72 -7.04 25.29
N LEU A 207 9.03 -7.98 25.94
CA LEU A 207 9.63 -9.26 26.32
C LEU A 207 9.90 -10.14 25.09
N GLY A 208 8.95 -10.24 24.17
CA GLY A 208 9.10 -10.98 22.92
C GLY A 208 10.28 -10.47 22.09
N ALA A 209 10.42 -9.15 21.99
CA ALA A 209 11.51 -8.50 21.29
C ALA A 209 12.88 -8.80 21.92
N PHE A 210 12.96 -8.76 23.25
CA PHE A 210 14.19 -9.16 23.96
C PHE A 210 14.58 -10.62 23.69
N VAL A 211 13.61 -11.54 23.79
CA VAL A 211 13.84 -12.97 23.55
C VAL A 211 14.30 -13.18 22.10
N ALA A 212 13.67 -12.52 21.12
CA ALA A 212 14.09 -12.59 19.73
C ALA A 212 15.54 -12.11 19.54
N THR A 213 15.91 -10.95 20.12
CA THR A 213 17.30 -10.47 20.06
C THR A 213 18.28 -11.44 20.72
N ALA A 214 17.93 -12.00 21.88
CA ALA A 214 18.79 -12.97 22.57
C ALA A 214 19.01 -14.24 21.75
N ILE A 215 17.96 -14.75 21.08
CA ILE A 215 18.05 -15.89 20.17
C ILE A 215 18.97 -15.56 18.99
N VAL A 216 18.79 -14.41 18.34
CA VAL A 216 19.63 -13.99 17.20
C VAL A 216 21.10 -13.85 17.63
N VAL A 217 21.38 -13.19 18.76
CA VAL A 217 22.73 -13.07 19.32
C VAL A 217 23.31 -14.45 19.64
N GLY A 218 22.50 -15.35 20.21
CA GLY A 218 22.89 -16.73 20.48
C GLY A 218 23.26 -17.50 19.22
N ILE A 219 22.46 -17.39 18.15
CA ILE A 219 22.74 -18.01 16.84
C ILE A 219 24.04 -17.45 16.26
N VAL A 220 24.25 -16.14 16.30
CA VAL A 220 25.47 -15.50 15.81
C VAL A 220 26.69 -15.95 16.62
N ALA A 221 26.58 -16.00 17.95
CA ALA A 221 27.66 -16.46 18.82
C ALA A 221 27.99 -17.94 18.59
N LEU A 222 26.98 -18.80 18.41
CA LEU A 222 27.16 -20.21 18.08
C LEU A 222 27.78 -20.40 16.70
N ALA A 223 27.33 -19.63 15.70
CA ALA A 223 27.90 -19.66 14.36
C ALA A 223 29.37 -19.24 14.41
N TRP A 224 29.69 -18.12 15.06
CA TRP A 224 31.07 -17.66 15.26
C TRP A 224 31.93 -18.72 15.96
N PHE A 225 31.43 -19.30 17.06
CA PHE A 225 32.12 -20.36 17.77
C PHE A 225 32.35 -21.57 16.86
N ALA A 226 31.34 -22.01 16.11
CA ALA A 226 31.46 -23.13 15.17
C ALA A 226 32.51 -22.87 14.08
N GLY A 227 32.55 -21.67 13.48
CA GLY A 227 33.57 -21.32 12.49
C GLY A 227 34.98 -21.17 13.06
N SER A 228 35.12 -20.92 14.36
CA SER A 228 36.41 -20.89 15.05
C SER A 228 37.00 -22.29 15.28
N LEU A 229 36.18 -23.33 15.19
CA LEU A 229 36.62 -24.73 15.29
C LEU A 229 37.19 -25.17 13.93
N ARG A 230 38.47 -25.57 13.90
CA ARG A 230 39.11 -26.14 12.69
C ARG A 230 38.37 -27.40 12.20
N ASP A 231 38.37 -27.61 10.88
CA ASP A 231 37.84 -28.80 10.22
C ASP A 231 38.24 -30.09 10.96
N GLY A 232 37.24 -30.89 11.33
CA GLY A 232 37.45 -32.23 11.90
C GLY A 232 37.45 -32.34 13.43
N MET A 233 37.18 -31.26 14.20
CA MET A 233 36.89 -31.42 15.62
C MET A 233 35.53 -32.11 15.84
N GLY A 234 35.56 -33.43 16.01
CA GLY A 234 34.40 -34.20 16.45
C GLY A 234 33.87 -33.65 17.77
N LEU A 235 32.60 -33.23 17.78
CA LEU A 235 31.91 -32.87 19.01
C LEU A 235 31.97 -34.06 19.98
N ARG A 236 32.53 -33.86 21.17
CA ARG A 236 32.51 -34.89 22.22
C ARG A 236 31.06 -35.29 22.45
N ASN A 237 30.78 -36.59 22.60
CA ASN A 237 29.43 -37.10 22.85
C ASN A 237 28.71 -36.37 24.01
N SER A 238 29.47 -35.91 25.01
CA SER A 238 28.94 -35.10 26.12
C SER A 238 28.25 -33.79 25.68
N VAL A 239 28.72 -33.16 24.60
CA VAL A 239 28.07 -31.97 24.03
C VAL A 239 26.77 -32.34 23.33
N GLY A 240 26.76 -33.45 22.59
CA GLY A 240 25.53 -33.98 21.98
C GLY A 240 24.47 -34.33 23.03
N VAL A 241 24.86 -34.98 24.12
CA VAL A 241 23.98 -35.26 25.27
C VAL A 241 23.48 -33.97 25.92
N ALA A 242 24.33 -32.95 26.09
CA ALA A 242 23.92 -31.66 26.65
C ALA A 242 22.92 -30.91 25.75
N ILE A 243 23.13 -30.93 24.43
CA ILE A 243 22.18 -30.34 23.45
C ILE A 243 20.85 -31.09 23.51
N ALA A 244 20.87 -32.43 23.48
CA ALA A 244 19.67 -33.25 23.56
C ALA A 244 18.90 -33.01 24.87
N ALA A 245 19.60 -32.97 26.01
CA ALA A 245 19.00 -32.64 27.31
C ALA A 245 18.43 -31.22 27.33
N GLY A 246 19.10 -30.24 26.71
CA GLY A 246 18.63 -28.87 26.56
C GLY A 246 17.34 -28.77 25.72
N VAL A 247 17.27 -29.47 24.59
CA VAL A 247 16.08 -29.52 23.73
C VAL A 247 14.93 -30.20 24.47
N ILE A 248 15.17 -31.35 25.11
CA ILE A 248 14.16 -32.04 25.93
C ILE A 248 13.66 -31.13 27.06
N GLY A 249 14.56 -30.41 27.74
CA GLY A 249 14.23 -29.44 28.77
C GLY A 249 13.37 -28.28 28.25
N LEU A 250 13.69 -27.74 27.07
CA LEU A 250 12.91 -26.69 26.42
C LEU A 250 11.49 -27.16 26.12
N PHE A 251 11.33 -28.35 25.52
CA PHE A 251 10.02 -28.93 25.26
C PHE A 251 9.25 -29.22 26.55
N ALA A 252 9.92 -29.72 27.59
CA ALA A 252 9.30 -29.92 28.89
C ALA A 252 8.79 -28.59 29.47
N ILE A 253 9.55 -27.50 29.38
CA ILE A 253 9.10 -26.17 29.82
C ILE A 253 7.85 -25.72 29.05
N VAL A 254 7.80 -25.91 27.73
CA VAL A 254 6.63 -25.54 26.91
C VAL A 254 5.41 -26.38 27.27
N ILE A 255 5.58 -27.70 27.47
CA ILE A 255 4.48 -28.62 27.80
C ILE A 255 3.94 -28.34 29.21
N PHE A 256 4.82 -28.04 30.16
CA PHE A 256 4.44 -27.76 31.55
C PHE A 256 4.23 -26.27 31.82
N LEU A 257 4.17 -25.41 30.78
CA LEU A 257 4.13 -23.96 30.92
C LEU A 257 2.97 -23.50 31.81
N ASP A 258 1.77 -24.07 31.64
CA ASP A 258 0.59 -23.73 32.43
C ASP A 258 0.75 -24.13 33.91
N TRP A 259 1.35 -25.28 34.18
CA TRP A 259 1.60 -25.76 35.56
C TRP A 259 2.73 -24.96 36.24
N ILE A 260 3.74 -24.59 35.47
CA ILE A 260 4.88 -23.78 35.87
C ILE A 260 4.42 -22.34 36.15
N ALA A 261 3.52 -21.77 35.33
CA ALA A 261 2.99 -20.41 35.49
C ALA A 261 2.22 -20.19 36.80
N GLU A 262 1.62 -21.24 37.36
CA GLU A 262 0.88 -21.17 38.62
C GLU A 262 1.76 -21.15 39.88
N ALA A 263 3.06 -21.50 39.75
CA ALA A 263 3.98 -21.62 40.87
C ALA A 263 4.31 -20.25 41.53
N PRO A 264 4.36 -20.16 42.88
CA PRO A 264 4.67 -18.93 43.62
C PRO A 264 5.94 -18.17 43.19
N PRO A 265 7.09 -18.82 42.91
CA PRO A 265 8.29 -18.10 42.46
C PRO A 265 8.12 -17.43 41.09
N ILE A 266 7.20 -17.91 40.25
CA ILE A 266 6.98 -17.37 38.91
C ILE A 266 6.04 -16.17 38.93
N ARG A 267 5.14 -16.07 39.92
CA ARG A 267 4.38 -14.83 40.18
C ARG A 267 5.28 -13.68 40.65
N ALA A 268 6.29 -13.99 41.48
CA ALA A 268 7.31 -13.02 41.87
C ALA A 268 8.18 -12.63 40.66
N ALA A 269 8.58 -13.60 39.84
CA ALA A 269 9.30 -13.36 38.58
C ALA A 269 8.48 -12.49 37.62
N GLY A 270 7.16 -12.64 37.52
CA GLY A 270 6.30 -11.81 36.68
C GLY A 270 6.29 -10.33 37.06
N THR A 271 6.64 -9.98 38.31
CA THR A 271 6.78 -8.59 38.75
C THR A 271 8.17 -8.03 38.39
N ALA A 272 9.21 -8.86 38.48
CA ALA A 272 10.56 -8.53 38.01
C ALA A 272 10.62 -8.41 36.47
N VAL A 273 9.91 -9.30 35.75
CA VAL A 273 9.77 -9.29 34.29
C VAL A 273 9.06 -8.03 33.82
N ARG A 274 8.02 -7.55 34.51
CA ARG A 274 7.39 -6.24 34.21
C ARG A 274 8.32 -5.05 34.49
N GLY A 275 9.17 -5.14 35.49
CA GLY A 275 10.22 -4.13 35.72
C GLY A 275 11.29 -4.15 34.62
N PHE A 276 11.61 -5.32 34.10
CA PHE A 276 12.59 -5.54 33.03
C PHE A 276 12.02 -5.18 31.64
N SER A 277 10.76 -5.52 31.33
CA SER A 277 10.07 -5.17 30.08
C SER A 277 10.09 -3.67 29.85
N ARG A 278 9.84 -2.88 30.90
CA ARG A 278 9.92 -1.41 30.85
C ARG A 278 11.31 -0.88 30.52
N ARG A 279 12.39 -1.57 30.93
CA ARG A 279 13.78 -1.21 30.58
C ARG A 279 14.13 -1.60 29.15
N VAL A 280 13.48 -2.61 28.60
CA VAL A 280 13.69 -3.11 27.23
C VAL A 280 12.62 -2.61 26.25
N SER A 281 11.69 -1.77 26.70
CA SER A 281 10.62 -1.18 25.88
C SER A 281 11.16 -0.41 24.66
N GLY A 282 12.35 0.21 24.79
CA GLY A 282 13.03 0.86 23.66
C GLY A 282 13.38 -0.09 22.51
N LEU A 283 13.60 -1.38 22.82
CA LEU A 283 13.92 -2.41 21.83
C LEU A 283 12.65 -2.88 21.10
N ALA A 284 11.51 -2.98 21.78
CA ALA A 284 10.21 -3.14 21.10
C ALA A 284 9.87 -1.92 20.23
N ALA A 285 10.06 -0.70 20.73
CA ALA A 285 9.85 0.52 19.95
C ALA A 285 10.74 0.55 18.68
N PHE A 286 11.98 0.08 18.79
CA PHE A 286 12.90 -0.06 17.66
C PHE A 286 12.40 -1.07 16.61
N TYR A 287 12.02 -2.29 17.02
CA TYR A 287 11.48 -3.27 16.08
C TYR A 287 10.15 -2.81 15.46
N ASN A 288 9.27 -2.19 16.24
CA ASN A 288 8.03 -1.62 15.74
C ASN A 288 8.29 -0.48 14.75
N ALA A 289 9.33 0.35 14.96
CA ALA A 289 9.73 1.38 14.00
C ALA A 289 10.26 0.78 12.69
N ILE A 290 11.12 -0.25 12.77
CA ILE A 290 11.60 -0.97 11.58
C ILE A 290 10.43 -1.59 10.84
N ASP A 291 9.55 -2.30 11.53
CA ASP A 291 8.40 -2.97 10.93
C ASP A 291 7.44 -1.98 10.27
N THR A 292 7.21 -0.85 10.93
CA THR A 292 6.43 0.27 10.38
C THR A 292 7.06 0.80 9.10
N VAL A 293 8.38 1.01 9.05
CA VAL A 293 9.08 1.46 7.84
C VAL A 293 9.01 0.40 6.73
N LEU A 294 9.22 -0.87 7.06
CA LEU A 294 9.15 -1.96 6.09
C LEU A 294 7.78 -2.07 5.45
N VAL A 295 6.72 -2.01 6.25
CA VAL A 295 5.33 -2.15 5.77
C VAL A 295 4.86 -0.89 5.05
N ARG A 296 5.04 0.28 5.66
CA ARG A 296 4.45 1.54 5.15
C ARG A 296 5.31 2.24 4.11
N ILE A 297 6.62 2.00 4.07
CA ILE A 297 7.49 2.59 3.06
C ILE A 297 7.93 1.51 2.07
N GLY A 298 8.53 0.43 2.56
CA GLY A 298 9.12 -0.58 1.68
C GLY A 298 8.10 -1.32 0.82
N ALA A 299 7.01 -1.82 1.40
CA ALA A 299 6.01 -2.58 0.64
C ALA A 299 5.25 -1.69 -0.35
N HIS A 300 5.01 -0.44 0.04
CA HIS A 300 4.38 0.57 -0.81
C HIS A 300 5.31 1.02 -1.95
N ALA A 301 6.61 1.18 -1.70
CA ALA A 301 7.61 1.41 -2.76
C ALA A 301 7.76 0.23 -3.73
N ALA A 302 7.43 -0.99 -3.28
CA ALA A 302 7.33 -2.19 -4.12
C ALA A 302 6.01 -2.28 -4.93
N GLY A 303 5.09 -1.31 -4.77
CA GLY A 303 3.86 -1.20 -5.55
C GLY A 303 2.64 -1.89 -4.93
N MET A 304 2.67 -2.28 -3.64
CA MET A 304 1.57 -3.00 -3.00
C MET A 304 0.29 -2.16 -2.79
N GLU A 305 0.36 -0.83 -2.97
CA GLU A 305 -0.81 0.05 -2.86
C GLU A 305 -1.72 0.02 -4.09
N HIS A 306 -1.27 -0.54 -5.22
CA HIS A 306 -2.09 -0.55 -6.43
C HIS A 306 -3.32 -1.45 -6.27
N ARG A 307 -4.48 -0.93 -6.64
CA ARG A 307 -5.76 -1.65 -6.56
C ARG A 307 -5.84 -2.83 -7.52
N HIS A 308 -5.20 -2.72 -8.68
CA HIS A 308 -5.22 -3.78 -9.68
C HIS A 308 -4.09 -4.78 -9.40
N MET A 309 -4.46 -6.05 -9.27
CA MET A 309 -3.52 -7.16 -9.09
C MET A 309 -2.38 -7.11 -10.13
N GLY A 310 -2.71 -7.03 -11.43
CA GLY A 310 -1.70 -6.98 -12.49
C GLY A 310 -0.69 -5.83 -12.35
N SER A 311 -1.11 -4.68 -11.83
CA SER A 311 -0.23 -3.55 -11.54
C SER A 311 0.76 -3.84 -10.41
N ARG A 312 0.30 -4.50 -9.33
CA ARG A 312 1.15 -4.91 -8.22
C ARG A 312 2.24 -5.88 -8.68
N TYR A 313 1.87 -6.92 -9.44
CA TYR A 313 2.82 -7.86 -10.01
C TYR A 313 3.83 -7.20 -10.92
N PHE A 314 3.36 -6.36 -11.85
CA PHE A 314 4.21 -5.71 -12.82
C PHE A 314 5.26 -4.82 -12.14
N VAL A 315 4.85 -4.01 -11.15
CA VAL A 315 5.76 -3.13 -10.42
C VAL A 315 6.73 -3.92 -9.55
N LEU A 316 6.25 -4.93 -8.81
CA LEU A 316 7.09 -5.77 -7.95
C LEU A 316 8.10 -6.56 -8.79
N ALA A 317 7.63 -7.36 -9.75
CA ALA A 317 8.48 -8.20 -10.59
C ALA A 317 9.46 -7.37 -11.42
N GLY A 318 8.99 -6.26 -12.00
CA GLY A 318 9.84 -5.35 -12.76
C GLY A 318 10.97 -4.79 -11.90
N THR A 319 10.65 -4.31 -10.70
CA THR A 319 11.64 -3.73 -9.77
C THR A 319 12.64 -4.81 -9.34
N MET A 320 12.17 -5.97 -8.90
CA MET A 320 13.04 -7.08 -8.49
C MET A 320 13.94 -7.56 -9.62
N LEU A 321 13.42 -7.68 -10.84
CA LEU A 321 14.19 -8.08 -12.01
C LEU A 321 15.28 -7.06 -12.33
N THR A 322 14.96 -5.76 -12.36
CA THR A 322 15.97 -4.70 -12.58
C THR A 322 17.05 -4.70 -11.50
N LEU A 323 16.68 -4.89 -10.23
CA LEU A 323 17.64 -5.00 -9.14
C LEU A 323 18.51 -6.25 -9.25
N ALA A 324 17.95 -7.40 -9.65
CA ALA A 324 18.72 -8.63 -9.88
C ALA A 324 19.70 -8.46 -11.05
N VAL A 325 19.28 -7.84 -12.16
CA VAL A 325 20.14 -7.54 -13.31
C VAL A 325 21.26 -6.57 -12.91
N LEU A 326 20.96 -5.51 -12.17
CA LEU A 326 21.97 -4.60 -11.62
C LEU A 326 22.93 -5.32 -10.68
N ALA A 327 22.41 -6.10 -9.73
CA ALA A 327 23.21 -6.85 -8.77
C ALA A 327 24.14 -7.86 -9.46
N TRP A 328 23.70 -8.45 -10.57
CA TRP A 328 24.53 -9.38 -11.35
C TRP A 328 25.63 -8.64 -12.12
N ASN A 329 25.29 -7.55 -12.81
CA ASN A 329 26.19 -6.93 -13.78
C ASN A 329 27.13 -5.87 -13.20
N LEU A 330 26.89 -5.41 -11.97
CA LEU A 330 27.79 -4.45 -11.33
C LEU A 330 29.07 -5.08 -10.81
N PRO A 331 30.18 -4.32 -10.76
CA PRO A 331 31.44 -4.78 -10.20
C PRO A 331 31.27 -5.14 -8.72
N ALA A 332 32.05 -6.10 -8.26
CA ALA A 332 32.04 -6.48 -6.85
C ALA A 332 32.79 -5.46 -5.98
N PRO A 333 32.34 -5.20 -4.74
CA PRO A 333 31.14 -5.72 -4.06
C PRO A 333 29.87 -4.87 -4.31
N ILE A 334 29.91 -3.96 -5.28
CA ILE A 334 28.91 -2.90 -5.45
C ILE A 334 27.53 -3.47 -5.83
N GLY A 335 27.49 -4.63 -6.51
CA GLY A 335 26.25 -5.37 -6.77
C GLY A 335 25.49 -5.82 -5.51
N LEU A 336 26.11 -5.81 -4.32
CA LEU A 336 25.42 -6.11 -3.06
C LEU A 336 24.37 -5.07 -2.69
N ILE A 337 24.53 -3.81 -3.12
CA ILE A 337 23.58 -2.74 -2.81
C ILE A 337 22.20 -3.04 -3.43
N PRO A 338 22.06 -3.22 -4.76
CA PRO A 338 20.78 -3.58 -5.35
C PRO A 338 20.26 -4.96 -4.89
N ALA A 339 21.14 -5.92 -4.59
CA ALA A 339 20.72 -7.19 -3.98
C ALA A 339 20.07 -6.97 -2.60
N GLY A 340 20.71 -6.17 -1.73
CA GLY A 340 20.19 -5.83 -0.41
C GLY A 340 18.86 -5.08 -0.48
N ILE A 341 18.72 -4.12 -1.41
CA ILE A 341 17.45 -3.45 -1.66
C ILE A 341 16.37 -4.45 -2.07
N GLY A 342 16.67 -5.38 -2.98
CA GLY A 342 15.74 -6.43 -3.40
C GLY A 342 15.28 -7.32 -2.24
N LEU A 343 16.22 -7.77 -1.39
CA LEU A 343 15.89 -8.55 -0.19
C LEU A 343 15.01 -7.77 0.79
N LEU A 344 15.31 -6.48 1.01
CA LEU A 344 14.50 -5.61 1.86
C LEU A 344 13.08 -5.44 1.31
N LEU A 345 12.91 -5.27 -0.01
CA LEU A 345 11.58 -5.18 -0.63
C LEU A 345 10.80 -6.49 -0.50
N ALA A 346 11.44 -7.65 -0.64
CA ALA A 346 10.78 -8.95 -0.44
C ALA A 346 10.29 -9.11 1.00
N LEU A 347 11.16 -8.76 1.97
CA LEU A 347 10.84 -8.78 3.39
C LEU A 347 9.68 -7.81 3.70
N SER A 348 9.71 -6.60 3.14
CA SER A 348 8.65 -5.60 3.28
C SER A 348 7.28 -6.10 2.82
N VAL A 349 7.19 -6.74 1.65
CA VAL A 349 5.92 -7.31 1.15
C VAL A 349 5.43 -8.43 2.07
N SER A 350 6.33 -9.29 2.54
CA SER A 350 5.99 -10.34 3.51
C SER A 350 5.46 -9.78 4.83
N ARG A 351 6.08 -8.72 5.36
CA ARG A 351 5.60 -8.05 6.59
C ARG A 351 4.25 -7.38 6.39
N LEU A 352 4.00 -6.76 5.23
CA LEU A 352 2.69 -6.19 4.90
C LEU A 352 1.61 -7.28 4.89
N TRP A 353 1.89 -8.44 4.28
CA TRP A 353 0.96 -9.56 4.29
C TRP A 353 0.65 -10.04 5.71
N SER A 354 1.65 -10.13 6.59
CA SER A 354 1.44 -10.46 8.01
C SER A 354 0.49 -9.48 8.70
N TRP A 355 0.70 -8.16 8.55
CA TRP A 355 -0.16 -7.14 9.17
C TRP A 355 -1.61 -7.23 8.69
N VAL A 356 -1.79 -7.49 7.39
CA VAL A 356 -3.12 -7.64 6.78
C VAL A 356 -3.84 -8.87 7.33
N GLU A 357 -3.13 -9.98 7.54
CA GLU A 357 -3.72 -11.19 8.12
C GLU A 357 -4.07 -11.02 9.61
N ASP A 358 -3.27 -10.28 10.37
CA ASP A 358 -3.54 -9.94 11.76
C ASP A 358 -4.80 -9.05 11.88
N ASP A 359 -4.91 -8.03 11.03
CA ASP A 359 -6.08 -7.16 10.95
C ASP A 359 -7.35 -7.93 10.56
N ARG A 360 -7.23 -8.86 9.61
CA ARG A 360 -8.33 -9.74 9.20
C ARG A 360 -8.79 -10.64 10.35
N ASN A 361 -7.85 -11.15 11.14
CA ASN A 361 -8.16 -11.94 12.33
C ASN A 361 -8.93 -11.09 13.35
N LEU A 362 -8.42 -9.90 13.67
CA LEU A 362 -9.07 -8.96 14.58
C LEU A 362 -10.48 -8.59 14.11
N ALA A 363 -10.66 -8.33 12.81
CA ALA A 363 -11.97 -8.04 12.23
C ALA A 363 -12.95 -9.21 12.41
N SER A 364 -12.50 -10.44 12.20
CA SER A 364 -13.37 -11.62 12.39
C SER A 364 -13.80 -11.82 13.85
N ILE A 365 -12.90 -11.58 14.80
CA ILE A 365 -13.18 -11.69 16.24
C ILE A 365 -14.13 -10.56 16.70
N THR A 366 -13.95 -9.36 16.13
CA THR A 366 -14.78 -8.18 16.45
C THR A 366 -16.06 -8.08 15.62
N ARG A 367 -16.41 -9.12 14.85
CA ARG A 367 -17.59 -9.16 13.96
C ARG A 367 -17.62 -7.99 12.97
N PHE A 368 -16.46 -7.62 12.44
CA PHE A 368 -16.28 -6.53 11.49
C PHE A 368 -16.77 -5.17 12.02
N ASN A 369 -16.63 -4.94 13.33
CA ASN A 369 -16.97 -3.65 13.92
C ASN A 369 -16.10 -2.54 13.28
N PRO A 370 -16.70 -1.49 12.68
CA PRO A 370 -15.96 -0.39 12.06
C PRO A 370 -15.09 0.40 13.05
N ASP A 371 -15.36 0.31 14.36
CA ASP A 371 -14.60 0.99 15.42
C ASP A 371 -13.45 0.13 15.98
N ALA A 372 -13.15 -1.02 15.37
CA ALA A 372 -12.03 -1.87 15.76
C ALA A 372 -10.67 -1.23 15.36
N PRO A 373 -9.61 -1.37 16.18
CA PRO A 373 -8.30 -0.78 15.92
C PRO A 373 -7.55 -1.57 14.83
N ILE A 374 -7.94 -1.34 13.58
CA ILE A 374 -7.36 -1.97 12.38
C ILE A 374 -6.14 -1.14 11.95
N LYS A 375 -4.99 -1.78 11.73
CA LYS A 375 -3.70 -1.11 11.46
C LYS A 375 -3.54 -0.63 10.02
N VAL A 376 -3.99 -1.41 9.05
CA VAL A 376 -3.84 -1.19 7.59
C VAL A 376 -5.15 -1.44 6.84
N GLY A 377 -5.92 -2.42 7.29
CA GLY A 377 -7.10 -2.93 6.59
C GLY A 377 -6.79 -4.20 5.77
N PHE A 378 -7.82 -4.96 5.44
CA PHE A 378 -7.67 -6.33 4.91
C PHE A 378 -8.34 -6.55 3.55
N ARG A 379 -8.45 -5.49 2.74
CA ARG A 379 -9.19 -5.49 1.46
C ARG A 379 -8.60 -6.43 0.41
N GLU A 380 -7.30 -6.66 0.44
CA GLU A 380 -6.57 -7.45 -0.57
C GLU A 380 -5.88 -8.65 0.11
N ASP A 381 -5.60 -9.70 -0.66
CA ASP A 381 -4.71 -10.78 -0.26
C ASP A 381 -3.37 -10.58 -0.95
N PHE A 382 -2.28 -10.44 -0.17
CA PHE A 382 -0.92 -10.22 -0.66
C PHE A 382 -0.08 -11.51 -0.68
N ARG A 383 -0.72 -12.67 -0.50
CA ARG A 383 -0.04 -13.97 -0.49
C ARG A 383 0.77 -14.18 -1.76
N ASP A 384 0.16 -13.97 -2.92
CA ASP A 384 0.80 -14.32 -4.18
C ASP A 384 1.90 -13.32 -4.57
N GLU A 385 1.79 -12.04 -4.21
CA GLU A 385 2.87 -11.05 -4.32
C GLU A 385 4.04 -11.38 -3.37
N THR A 386 3.75 -11.88 -2.17
CA THR A 386 4.78 -12.35 -1.23
C THR A 386 5.52 -13.56 -1.79
N LEU A 387 4.80 -14.53 -2.36
CA LEU A 387 5.40 -15.69 -3.03
C LEU A 387 6.30 -15.27 -4.18
N LEU A 388 5.87 -14.30 -5.00
CA LEU A 388 6.70 -13.73 -6.05
C LEU A 388 7.98 -13.10 -5.47
N GLY A 389 7.87 -12.32 -4.40
CA GLY A 389 9.03 -11.78 -3.68
C GLY A 389 10.02 -12.87 -3.25
N PHE A 390 9.53 -13.98 -2.70
CA PHE A 390 10.37 -15.11 -2.30
C PHE A 390 11.02 -15.84 -3.49
N VAL A 391 10.34 -15.97 -4.62
CA VAL A 391 10.96 -16.49 -5.85
C VAL A 391 12.17 -15.64 -6.24
N PHE A 392 12.07 -14.31 -6.16
CA PHE A 392 13.21 -13.43 -6.42
C PHE A 392 14.31 -13.55 -5.35
N VAL A 393 13.98 -13.79 -4.08
CA VAL A 393 14.98 -14.05 -3.03
C VAL A 393 15.85 -15.26 -3.40
N LEU A 394 15.27 -16.32 -3.97
CA LEU A 394 16.01 -17.51 -4.43
C LEU A 394 17.03 -17.19 -5.54
N VAL A 395 16.79 -16.13 -6.33
CA VAL A 395 17.70 -15.67 -7.39
C VAL A 395 18.69 -14.63 -6.87
N ILE A 396 18.26 -13.73 -5.97
CA ILE A 396 19.08 -12.63 -5.48
C ILE A 396 20.15 -13.12 -4.48
N ILE A 397 19.85 -14.11 -3.63
CA ILE A 397 20.83 -14.65 -2.67
C ILE A 397 22.09 -15.22 -3.35
N PRO A 398 22.01 -16.10 -4.37
CA PRO A 398 23.22 -16.58 -5.04
C PRO A 398 24.01 -15.45 -5.72
N ILE A 399 23.32 -14.43 -6.27
CA ILE A 399 23.98 -13.23 -6.80
C ILE A 399 24.71 -12.47 -5.68
N ALA A 400 24.09 -12.32 -4.51
CA ALA A 400 24.71 -11.66 -3.36
C ALA A 400 25.94 -12.44 -2.85
N LEU A 401 25.88 -13.78 -2.81
CA LEU A 401 27.02 -14.63 -2.46
C LEU A 401 28.18 -14.47 -3.45
N MET A 402 27.89 -14.42 -4.76
CA MET A 402 28.90 -14.13 -5.77
C MET A 402 29.55 -12.76 -5.56
N GLN A 403 28.74 -11.73 -5.33
CA GLN A 403 29.22 -10.37 -5.11
C GLN A 403 30.05 -10.26 -3.82
N ALA A 404 29.69 -11.03 -2.79
CA ALA A 404 30.46 -11.13 -1.56
C ALA A 404 31.82 -11.81 -1.76
N ASP A 405 31.86 -12.95 -2.50
CA ASP A 405 33.08 -13.69 -2.80
C ASP A 405 34.11 -12.87 -3.58
N LYS A 406 33.63 -12.03 -4.50
CA LYS A 406 34.48 -11.23 -5.37
C LYS A 406 34.98 -9.92 -4.76
N GLY A 407 34.28 -9.37 -3.76
CA GLY A 407 34.44 -7.96 -3.41
C GLY A 407 34.57 -7.61 -1.92
N ILE A 408 34.16 -8.47 -0.98
CA ILE A 408 34.27 -8.13 0.45
C ILE A 408 35.50 -8.81 1.06
N PHE A 409 36.33 -8.02 1.75
CA PHE A 409 37.49 -8.44 2.57
C PHE A 409 38.69 -9.03 1.83
N ASN A 410 38.77 -8.97 0.49
CA ASN A 410 39.79 -9.72 -0.28
C ASN A 410 39.82 -11.22 0.07
N SER A 411 38.78 -11.73 0.73
CA SER A 411 38.69 -13.12 1.13
C SER A 411 38.01 -13.87 0.00
N LEU A 412 38.73 -14.79 -0.61
CA LEU A 412 38.15 -15.85 -1.43
C LEU A 412 37.20 -16.64 -0.51
N LEU A 413 35.92 -16.27 -0.46
CA LEU A 413 34.92 -16.93 0.39
C LEU A 413 34.62 -18.33 -0.13
N PHE A 414 34.83 -18.56 -1.42
CA PHE A 414 34.60 -19.84 -2.09
C PHE A 414 35.84 -20.25 -2.92
N HIS A 415 36.03 -21.55 -3.04
CA HIS A 415 36.96 -22.18 -3.96
C HIS A 415 36.20 -22.72 -5.18
N ALA A 416 36.80 -22.60 -6.36
CA ALA A 416 36.30 -23.15 -7.63
C ALA A 416 37.50 -23.75 -8.37
N GLU A 417 37.28 -24.79 -9.17
CA GLU A 417 38.36 -25.46 -9.92
C GLU A 417 39.06 -24.52 -10.90
N THR A 418 38.32 -23.59 -11.53
CA THR A 418 38.90 -22.51 -12.32
C THR A 418 38.41 -21.12 -11.88
N PRO A 419 39.24 -20.07 -11.96
CA PRO A 419 38.81 -18.70 -11.67
C PRO A 419 37.67 -18.22 -12.58
N GLU A 420 37.67 -18.67 -13.84
CA GLU A 420 36.67 -18.30 -14.86
C GLU A 420 35.27 -18.85 -14.54
N THR A 421 35.18 -20.05 -13.94
CA THR A 421 33.90 -20.64 -13.52
C THR A 421 33.12 -19.80 -12.50
N LYS A 422 33.79 -18.97 -11.69
CA LYS A 422 33.12 -18.07 -10.72
C LYS A 422 32.31 -16.94 -11.39
N GLY A 423 32.49 -16.73 -12.69
CA GLY A 423 31.71 -15.79 -13.50
C GLY A 423 30.34 -16.31 -13.94
N ASN A 424 30.08 -17.63 -13.85
CA ASN A 424 28.88 -18.27 -14.39
C ASN A 424 27.72 -18.27 -13.38
N LEU A 425 26.57 -17.68 -13.77
CA LEU A 425 25.36 -17.64 -12.93
C LEU A 425 24.81 -19.04 -12.65
N GLU A 426 24.87 -19.94 -13.63
CA GLU A 426 24.36 -21.31 -13.50
C GLU A 426 25.08 -22.06 -12.38
N LEU A 427 26.40 -21.84 -12.23
CA LEU A 427 27.17 -22.44 -11.16
C LEU A 427 26.73 -21.96 -9.77
N TRP A 428 26.50 -20.64 -9.62
CA TRP A 428 26.03 -20.06 -8.37
C TRP A 428 24.60 -20.51 -8.02
N ILE A 429 23.71 -20.56 -9.02
CA ILE A 429 22.35 -21.08 -8.85
C ILE A 429 22.39 -22.58 -8.51
N GLY A 430 23.22 -23.37 -9.21
CA GLY A 430 23.37 -24.80 -8.99
C GLY A 430 23.92 -25.13 -7.61
N TYR A 431 24.98 -24.44 -7.19
CA TYR A 431 25.54 -24.54 -5.84
C TYR A 431 24.48 -24.19 -4.79
N TYR A 432 23.82 -23.05 -4.96
CA TYR A 432 22.81 -22.61 -4.01
C TYR A 432 21.59 -23.55 -3.97
N GLY A 433 21.15 -24.06 -5.12
CA GLY A 433 20.09 -25.05 -5.22
C GLY A 433 20.42 -26.36 -4.50
N PHE A 434 21.67 -26.81 -4.57
CA PHE A 434 22.15 -27.96 -3.80
C PHE A 434 22.17 -27.69 -2.29
N GLU A 435 22.61 -26.50 -1.89
CA GLU A 435 22.59 -26.07 -0.48
C GLU A 435 21.15 -25.92 0.07
N LEU A 436 20.20 -25.49 -0.76
CA LEU A 436 18.77 -25.50 -0.42
C LEU A 436 18.19 -26.91 -0.33
N ALA A 437 18.62 -27.83 -1.19
CA ALA A 437 18.16 -29.22 -1.16
C ALA A 437 18.55 -29.92 0.16
N LYS A 438 19.70 -29.58 0.74
CA LYS A 438 20.10 -29.98 2.10
C LYS A 438 19.22 -29.38 3.19
N ALA A 439 18.75 -28.15 2.99
CA ALA A 439 17.98 -27.38 3.96
C ALA A 439 16.48 -27.76 4.04
N LEU A 440 15.99 -28.70 3.24
CA LEU A 440 14.59 -29.12 3.29
C LEU A 440 14.22 -29.58 4.72
N PRO A 441 13.28 -28.91 5.41
CA PRO A 441 13.20 -28.84 6.88
C PRO A 441 12.74 -30.13 7.60
N VAL A 442 12.72 -31.28 6.92
CA VAL A 442 12.20 -32.53 7.48
C VAL A 442 13.29 -33.58 7.64
N ILE A 443 14.28 -33.62 6.73
CA ILE A 443 15.32 -34.65 6.74
C ILE A 443 16.56 -34.02 6.10
N ASP A 444 17.68 -33.97 6.80
CA ASP A 444 18.99 -33.63 6.23
C ASP A 444 19.49 -34.80 5.36
N TRP A 445 18.69 -35.14 4.36
CA TRP A 445 18.79 -36.38 3.60
C TRP A 445 20.06 -36.42 2.77
N ALA A 446 20.48 -35.26 2.25
CA ALA A 446 21.69 -35.14 1.47
C ALA A 446 22.94 -35.46 2.32
N ASP A 447 23.01 -34.99 3.57
CA ASP A 447 24.13 -35.34 4.45
C ASP A 447 24.00 -36.79 4.98
N ILE A 448 22.78 -37.27 5.26
CA ILE A 448 22.52 -38.67 5.67
C ILE A 448 22.96 -39.67 4.58
N TYR A 449 22.62 -39.40 3.32
CA TYR A 449 23.00 -40.23 2.17
C TYR A 449 24.37 -39.87 1.60
N LYS A 450 25.10 -38.94 2.23
CA LYS A 450 26.42 -38.47 1.80
C LYS A 450 26.46 -38.03 0.34
N LEU A 451 25.39 -37.39 -0.13
CA LEU A 451 25.38 -36.76 -1.45
C LEU A 451 26.39 -35.62 -1.41
N GLN A 452 27.47 -35.81 -2.15
CA GLN A 452 28.47 -34.76 -2.32
C GLN A 452 28.17 -34.02 -3.62
N PRO A 453 28.30 -32.69 -3.63
CA PRO A 453 28.28 -31.95 -4.87
C PRO A 453 29.43 -32.47 -5.75
N GLY A 454 29.21 -32.59 -7.07
CA GLY A 454 30.26 -32.96 -8.01
C GLY A 454 31.49 -32.05 -7.87
N ASP A 455 32.66 -32.53 -8.28
CA ASP A 455 33.94 -31.81 -8.10
C ASP A 455 33.94 -30.42 -8.76
N ASP A 456 33.15 -30.24 -9.82
CA ASP A 456 32.95 -28.98 -10.54
C ASP A 456 32.19 -27.87 -9.76
N LEU A 457 31.64 -28.16 -8.56
CA LEU A 457 30.82 -27.20 -7.78
C LEU A 457 31.64 -26.35 -6.80
N LEU A 458 31.14 -25.14 -6.53
CA LEU A 458 31.71 -24.20 -5.55
C LEU A 458 31.82 -24.85 -4.15
N ARG A 459 32.91 -24.56 -3.43
CA ARG A 459 33.09 -25.00 -2.03
C ARG A 459 33.41 -23.80 -1.13
N PRO A 460 32.82 -23.68 0.07
CA PRO A 460 33.19 -22.61 0.98
C PRO A 460 34.66 -22.72 1.39
N ASN A 461 35.38 -21.61 1.37
CA ASN A 461 36.80 -21.52 1.72
C ASN A 461 36.96 -20.88 3.10
N GLY A 462 37.32 -21.71 4.08
CA GLY A 462 37.49 -21.31 5.48
C GLY A 462 36.20 -20.86 6.17
N ALA A 463 36.36 -20.36 7.39
CA ALA A 463 35.24 -20.00 8.28
C ALA A 463 34.31 -18.93 7.67
N MET A 464 34.86 -17.92 6.99
CA MET A 464 34.07 -16.84 6.39
C MET A 464 33.16 -17.33 5.26
N GLY A 465 33.65 -18.26 4.43
CA GLY A 465 32.82 -18.92 3.42
C GLY A 465 31.68 -19.72 4.04
N MET A 466 31.97 -20.46 5.12
CA MET A 466 30.95 -21.21 5.86
C MET A 466 29.92 -20.29 6.52
N HIS A 467 30.33 -19.15 7.10
CA HIS A 467 29.40 -18.16 7.67
C HIS A 467 28.50 -17.53 6.61
N ALA A 468 29.02 -17.26 5.41
CA ALA A 468 28.23 -16.72 4.32
C ALA A 468 27.14 -17.70 3.86
N VAL A 469 27.49 -18.99 3.72
CA VAL A 469 26.53 -20.06 3.41
C VAL A 469 25.51 -20.22 4.53
N PHE A 470 25.95 -20.22 5.79
CA PHE A 470 25.08 -20.30 6.95
C PHE A 470 24.07 -19.15 6.99
N ALA A 471 24.52 -17.91 6.79
CA ALA A 471 23.64 -16.74 6.77
C ALA A 471 22.62 -16.81 5.63
N ALA A 472 23.04 -17.23 4.43
CA ALA A 472 22.15 -17.43 3.29
C ALA A 472 21.07 -18.50 3.57
N ARG A 473 21.46 -19.62 4.19
CA ARG A 473 20.52 -20.68 4.60
C ARG A 473 19.54 -20.18 5.65
N VAL A 474 20.02 -19.55 6.72
CA VAL A 474 19.16 -18.99 7.77
C VAL A 474 18.14 -18.01 7.18
N ALA A 475 18.54 -17.17 6.23
CA ALA A 475 17.62 -16.25 5.57
C ALA A 475 16.47 -16.97 4.84
N VAL A 476 16.76 -18.05 4.09
CA VAL A 476 15.71 -18.82 3.41
C VAL A 476 14.91 -19.69 4.34
N ASP A 477 15.54 -20.34 5.32
CA ASP A 477 14.85 -21.19 6.28
C ASP A 477 13.84 -20.37 7.07
N LEU A 478 14.22 -19.16 7.52
CA LEU A 478 13.30 -18.25 8.20
C LEU A 478 12.13 -17.86 7.29
N VAL A 479 12.38 -17.59 6.01
CA VAL A 479 11.33 -17.27 5.02
C VAL A 479 10.40 -18.47 4.80
N LEU A 480 10.95 -19.67 4.62
CA LEU A 480 10.18 -20.90 4.40
C LEU A 480 9.36 -21.27 5.64
N ILE A 481 9.97 -21.27 6.82
CA ILE A 481 9.28 -21.54 8.09
C ILE A 481 8.20 -20.50 8.34
N ALA A 482 8.48 -19.20 8.15
CA ALA A 482 7.49 -18.15 8.30
C ALA A 482 6.30 -18.37 7.34
N SER A 483 6.57 -18.67 6.07
CA SER A 483 5.53 -18.93 5.08
C SER A 483 4.68 -20.17 5.43
N LEU A 484 5.31 -21.23 5.95
CA LEU A 484 4.63 -22.46 6.35
C LEU A 484 3.77 -22.23 7.60
N LEU A 485 4.32 -21.60 8.64
CA LEU A 485 3.58 -21.24 9.85
C LEU A 485 2.39 -20.35 9.53
N GLN A 486 2.57 -19.40 8.61
CA GLN A 486 1.50 -18.53 8.15
C GLN A 486 0.43 -19.31 7.36
N ALA A 487 0.83 -20.22 6.47
CA ALA A 487 -0.10 -21.09 5.75
C ALA A 487 -0.90 -22.00 6.70
N ILE A 488 -0.26 -22.57 7.72
CA ILE A 488 -0.92 -23.35 8.77
C ILE A 488 -1.86 -22.46 9.58
N SER A 489 -1.43 -21.27 9.99
CA SER A 489 -2.25 -20.30 10.72
C SER A 489 -3.52 -19.94 9.94
N ILE A 490 -3.39 -19.61 8.65
CA ILE A 490 -4.53 -19.33 7.77
C ILE A 490 -5.45 -20.56 7.63
N ALA A 491 -4.89 -21.75 7.46
CA ALA A 491 -5.68 -22.98 7.33
C ALA A 491 -6.47 -23.30 8.62
N THR A 492 -5.81 -23.20 9.78
CA THR A 492 -6.43 -23.41 11.10
C THR A 492 -7.49 -22.34 11.38
N ARG A 493 -7.21 -21.06 11.09
CA ARG A 493 -8.18 -19.96 11.21
C ARG A 493 -9.40 -20.17 10.34
N ASN A 494 -9.20 -20.47 9.05
CA ASN A 494 -10.32 -20.70 8.13
C ASN A 494 -11.17 -21.90 8.59
N ARG A 495 -10.55 -22.93 9.18
CA ARG A 495 -11.25 -24.05 9.79
C ARG A 495 -12.02 -23.64 11.06
N GLN A 496 -11.39 -22.86 11.94
CA GLN A 496 -12.01 -22.34 13.17
C GLN A 496 -13.18 -21.42 12.86
N GLN A 497 -13.05 -20.47 11.93
CA GLN A 497 -14.15 -19.60 11.50
C GLN A 497 -15.33 -20.40 10.96
N LYS A 498 -15.07 -21.42 10.11
CA LYS A 498 -16.14 -22.30 9.61
C LYS A 498 -16.80 -23.08 10.74
N ALA A 499 -16.03 -23.56 11.72
CA ALA A 499 -16.56 -24.24 12.90
C ALA A 499 -17.40 -23.30 13.78
N LEU A 500 -16.93 -22.07 14.01
CA LEU A 500 -17.66 -21.03 14.76
C LEU A 500 -18.96 -20.63 14.05
N PHE A 501 -18.94 -20.55 12.71
CA PHE A 501 -20.14 -20.29 11.90
C PHE A 501 -21.11 -21.47 11.96
N ALA A 502 -20.63 -22.70 11.81
CA ALA A 502 -21.45 -23.90 11.91
C ALA A 502 -22.08 -24.06 13.31
N ALA A 503 -21.36 -23.66 14.35
CA ALA A 503 -21.84 -23.61 15.73
C ALA A 503 -22.78 -22.41 16.02
N GLY A 504 -22.88 -21.43 15.11
CA GLY A 504 -23.73 -20.25 15.26
C GLY A 504 -23.17 -19.14 16.15
N HIS A 505 -21.88 -19.19 16.51
CA HIS A 505 -21.23 -18.13 17.30
C HIS A 505 -20.93 -16.86 16.49
N ILE A 506 -20.75 -17.02 15.17
CA ILE A 506 -20.64 -15.95 14.19
C ILE A 506 -21.67 -16.18 13.07
N ASN A 507 -22.17 -15.09 12.51
CA ASN A 507 -23.17 -15.08 11.42
C ASN A 507 -22.58 -14.64 10.07
N ARG A 508 -21.28 -14.32 10.03
CA ARG A 508 -20.56 -13.86 8.84
C ARG A 508 -19.18 -14.50 8.78
N LEU A 509 -18.75 -14.89 7.58
CA LEU A 509 -17.42 -15.40 7.29
C LEU A 509 -16.51 -14.26 6.81
N ASP A 510 -15.20 -14.50 6.86
CA ASP A 510 -14.24 -13.66 6.15
C ASP A 510 -14.56 -13.57 4.66
N GLU A 511 -14.32 -12.42 4.01
CA GLU A 511 -14.71 -12.16 2.63
C GLU A 511 -14.09 -13.15 1.62
N LEU A 512 -12.85 -13.59 1.84
CA LEU A 512 -12.19 -14.56 0.96
C LEU A 512 -12.80 -15.95 1.13
N VAL A 513 -13.08 -16.33 2.37
CA VAL A 513 -13.73 -17.60 2.71
C VAL A 513 -15.17 -17.61 2.22
N GLU A 514 -15.89 -16.49 2.35
CA GLU A 514 -17.24 -16.23 1.86
C GLU A 514 -17.30 -16.44 0.34
N LYS A 515 -16.45 -15.74 -0.43
CA LYS A 515 -16.38 -15.88 -1.90
C LYS A 515 -16.11 -17.33 -2.34
N GLU A 516 -15.14 -17.99 -1.70
CA GLU A 516 -14.80 -19.37 -2.04
C GLU A 516 -15.91 -20.36 -1.69
N GLU A 517 -16.57 -20.20 -0.56
CA GLU A 517 -17.67 -21.09 -0.13
C GLU A 517 -18.97 -20.84 -0.92
N ILE A 518 -19.24 -19.59 -1.30
CA ILE A 518 -20.31 -19.28 -2.27
C ILE A 518 -19.98 -19.91 -3.61
N ARG A 519 -18.76 -19.76 -4.13
CA ARG A 519 -18.32 -20.40 -5.39
C ARG A 519 -18.47 -21.93 -5.32
N ARG A 520 -18.11 -22.55 -4.20
CA ARG A 520 -18.31 -23.98 -3.95
C ARG A 520 -19.78 -24.39 -3.85
N ALA A 521 -20.64 -23.54 -3.30
CA ALA A 521 -22.08 -23.79 -3.30
C ALA A 521 -22.64 -23.70 -4.73
N LEU A 522 -22.22 -22.68 -5.48
CA LEU A 522 -22.65 -22.44 -6.86
C LEU A 522 -22.15 -23.50 -7.83
N SER A 523 -20.98 -24.11 -7.61
CA SER A 523 -20.48 -25.20 -8.45
C SER A 523 -21.33 -26.48 -8.35
N ARG A 524 -22.11 -26.63 -7.28
CA ARG A 524 -23.05 -27.73 -7.11
C ARG A 524 -24.33 -27.52 -7.93
N ARG A 525 -25.09 -28.60 -8.11
CA ARG A 525 -26.44 -28.53 -8.69
C ARG A 525 -27.36 -27.74 -7.75
N ARG A 526 -28.36 -27.07 -8.32
CA ARG A 526 -29.30 -26.19 -7.57
C ARG A 526 -29.95 -26.87 -6.36
N VAL A 527 -30.29 -28.15 -6.48
CA VAL A 527 -30.91 -28.96 -5.41
C VAL A 527 -29.94 -29.21 -4.22
N ASP A 528 -28.64 -29.08 -4.45
CA ASP A 528 -27.58 -29.39 -3.47
C ASP A 528 -26.87 -28.13 -2.96
N TRP A 529 -27.34 -26.94 -3.33
CA TRP A 529 -26.80 -25.65 -2.90
C TRP A 529 -26.64 -25.55 -1.37
N PHE A 530 -27.59 -26.12 -0.62
CA PHE A 530 -27.61 -26.08 0.84
C PHE A 530 -27.07 -27.36 1.52
N LYS A 531 -26.58 -28.35 0.75
CA LYS A 531 -26.05 -29.62 1.30
C LYS A 531 -24.56 -29.56 1.66
N GLY A 532 -24.10 -28.41 2.19
CA GLY A 532 -22.71 -28.17 2.55
C GLY A 532 -22.46 -28.12 4.06
N ALA A 533 -21.18 -28.07 4.44
CA ALA A 533 -20.77 -27.80 5.83
C ALA A 533 -21.21 -26.42 6.33
N ILE A 534 -21.47 -25.49 5.40
CA ILE A 534 -21.90 -24.12 5.67
C ILE A 534 -23.33 -23.96 5.16
N ASN A 535 -24.24 -23.60 6.05
CA ASN A 535 -25.63 -23.33 5.70
C ASN A 535 -25.85 -21.81 5.58
N PHE A 536 -25.79 -21.29 4.36
CA PHE A 536 -26.00 -19.87 4.05
C PHE A 536 -27.40 -19.35 4.42
N ARG A 537 -28.36 -20.21 4.74
CA ARG A 537 -29.67 -19.77 5.28
C ARG A 537 -29.55 -19.05 6.62
N ARG A 538 -28.51 -19.33 7.40
CA ARG A 538 -28.20 -18.69 8.70
C ARG A 538 -27.22 -17.52 8.58
N TYR A 539 -26.84 -17.16 7.36
CA TYR A 539 -25.88 -16.11 7.11
C TYR A 539 -26.46 -14.73 7.40
N ASP A 540 -25.60 -13.77 7.71
CA ASP A 540 -25.96 -12.37 7.90
C ASP A 540 -26.74 -11.84 6.68
N ARG A 541 -28.00 -11.47 6.92
CA ARG A 541 -28.94 -11.04 5.88
C ARG A 541 -28.46 -9.80 5.17
N GLU A 542 -27.88 -8.86 5.90
CA GLU A 542 -27.46 -7.60 5.34
C GLU A 542 -26.27 -7.78 4.42
N ARG A 543 -25.34 -8.65 4.82
CA ARG A 543 -24.24 -9.06 3.95
C ARG A 543 -24.72 -9.79 2.69
N LEU A 544 -25.73 -10.65 2.78
CA LEU A 544 -26.30 -11.31 1.58
C LEU A 544 -26.93 -10.30 0.61
N LYS A 545 -27.59 -9.24 1.11
CA LYS A 545 -28.13 -8.16 0.25
C LYS A 545 -27.00 -7.39 -0.44
N GLU A 546 -25.95 -7.04 0.29
CA GLU A 546 -24.75 -6.40 -0.30
C GLU A 546 -24.17 -7.24 -1.43
N ILE A 547 -24.01 -8.56 -1.23
CA ILE A 547 -23.50 -9.49 -2.26
C ILE A 547 -24.47 -9.57 -3.45
N TYR A 548 -25.78 -9.64 -3.21
CA TYR A 548 -26.79 -9.70 -4.26
C TYR A 548 -26.73 -8.50 -5.20
N PHE A 549 -26.72 -7.28 -4.65
CA PHE A 549 -26.72 -6.05 -5.43
C PHE A 549 -25.35 -5.74 -6.05
N SER A 550 -24.26 -6.20 -5.44
CA SER A 550 -22.91 -6.05 -5.99
C SER A 550 -22.49 -7.18 -6.94
N SER A 551 -23.22 -8.30 -7.02
CA SER A 551 -22.86 -9.41 -7.90
C SER A 551 -23.27 -9.15 -9.35
N LYS A 552 -22.43 -9.59 -10.30
CA LYS A 552 -22.76 -9.67 -11.73
C LYS A 552 -23.26 -11.06 -12.15
N ASP A 553 -23.06 -12.08 -11.32
CA ASP A 553 -23.41 -13.46 -11.66
C ASP A 553 -24.90 -13.70 -11.36
N SER A 554 -25.67 -13.95 -12.44
CA SER A 554 -27.08 -14.32 -12.33
C SER A 554 -27.32 -15.53 -11.42
N ARG A 555 -26.39 -16.51 -11.40
CA ARG A 555 -26.52 -17.72 -10.59
C ARG A 555 -26.33 -17.43 -9.10
N GLU A 556 -25.41 -16.53 -8.77
CA GLU A 556 -25.20 -16.03 -7.41
C GLU A 556 -26.42 -15.26 -6.92
N ARG A 557 -27.01 -14.39 -7.76
CA ARG A 557 -28.25 -13.69 -7.45
C ARG A 557 -29.41 -14.64 -7.19
N THR A 558 -29.63 -15.63 -8.06
CA THR A 558 -30.67 -16.66 -7.88
C THR A 558 -30.45 -17.51 -6.63
N PHE A 559 -29.19 -17.79 -6.28
CA PHE A 559 -28.86 -18.50 -5.04
C PHE A 559 -29.29 -17.69 -3.81
N ILE A 560 -28.99 -16.39 -3.78
CA ILE A 560 -29.37 -15.50 -2.68
C ILE A 560 -30.88 -15.28 -2.62
N GLU A 561 -31.54 -15.04 -3.76
CA GLU A 561 -33.02 -14.96 -3.84
C GLU A 561 -33.69 -16.20 -3.27
N THR A 562 -33.13 -17.38 -3.54
CA THR A 562 -33.67 -18.64 -3.02
C THR A 562 -33.58 -18.67 -1.48
N ILE A 563 -32.50 -18.14 -0.90
CA ILE A 563 -32.35 -18.04 0.56
C ILE A 563 -33.41 -17.10 1.16
N PHE A 564 -33.60 -15.91 0.59
CA PHE A 564 -34.60 -14.95 1.07
C PHE A 564 -36.03 -15.49 0.94
N ARG A 565 -36.34 -16.11 -0.20
CA ARG A 565 -37.65 -16.73 -0.44
C ARG A 565 -37.96 -17.86 0.54
N GLU A 566 -37.00 -18.71 0.86
CA GLU A 566 -37.18 -19.78 1.87
C GLU A 566 -37.32 -19.24 3.29
N ALA A 567 -36.75 -18.06 3.57
CA ALA A 567 -36.91 -17.37 4.85
C ALA A 567 -38.23 -16.59 4.98
N GLY A 568 -38.99 -16.43 3.88
CA GLY A 568 -40.16 -15.55 3.83
C GLY A 568 -39.81 -14.06 3.93
N GLU A 569 -38.56 -13.71 3.63
CA GLU A 569 -38.04 -12.34 3.65
C GLU A 569 -37.95 -11.78 2.22
N ASN A 570 -38.16 -10.48 2.05
CA ASN A 570 -37.97 -9.79 0.78
C ASN A 570 -36.57 -9.15 0.72
N LEU A 571 -36.00 -9.07 -0.49
CA LEU A 571 -34.81 -8.26 -0.74
C LEU A 571 -35.15 -6.78 -0.50
N ASP A 572 -34.27 -6.06 0.20
CA ASP A 572 -34.42 -4.60 0.36
C ASP A 572 -34.29 -3.91 -1.00
N LYS A 573 -34.72 -2.64 -1.05
CA LYS A 573 -34.50 -1.77 -2.22
C LYS A 573 -33.00 -1.54 -2.40
N ALA A 574 -32.52 -1.50 -3.65
CA ALA A 574 -31.11 -1.26 -3.94
C ALA A 574 -30.60 0.06 -3.32
N ILE A 575 -31.47 1.07 -3.20
CA ILE A 575 -31.12 2.39 -2.65
C ILE A 575 -30.77 2.33 -1.16
N ILE A 576 -31.50 1.53 -0.38
CA ILE A 576 -31.23 1.31 1.05
C ILE A 576 -29.90 0.59 1.24
N VAL A 577 -29.62 -0.38 0.36
CA VAL A 577 -28.35 -1.10 0.36
C VAL A 577 -27.20 -0.16 -0.03
N LEU A 578 -27.40 0.75 -0.98
CA LEU A 578 -26.39 1.73 -1.39
C LEU A 578 -26.04 2.70 -0.25
N GLU A 579 -27.04 3.24 0.45
CA GLU A 579 -26.85 4.10 1.63
C GLU A 579 -26.06 3.39 2.73
N ARG A 580 -26.36 2.11 2.95
CA ARG A 580 -25.66 1.29 3.93
C ARG A 580 -24.21 1.03 3.53
N ILE A 581 -23.95 0.66 2.28
CA ILE A 581 -22.58 0.48 1.75
C ILE A 581 -21.80 1.80 1.88
N ALA A 582 -22.45 2.94 1.58
CA ALA A 582 -21.85 4.26 1.74
C ALA A 582 -21.47 4.54 3.21
N SER A 583 -22.38 4.28 4.15
CA SER A 583 -22.18 4.46 5.59
C SER A 583 -21.11 3.52 6.18
N ASN A 584 -21.07 2.27 5.70
CA ASN A 584 -20.13 1.25 6.14
C ASN A 584 -18.78 1.29 5.41
N HIS A 585 -18.52 2.32 4.61
CA HIS A 585 -17.27 2.48 3.85
C HIS A 585 -16.99 1.32 2.87
N GLY A 586 -18.03 0.68 2.34
CA GLY A 586 -17.91 -0.42 1.38
C GLY A 586 -17.17 -0.01 0.10
N SER A 587 -16.63 -0.96 -0.65
CA SER A 587 -15.73 -0.68 -1.77
C SER A 587 -16.37 0.19 -2.86
N GLU A 588 -15.56 0.99 -3.56
CA GLU A 588 -16.06 1.82 -4.67
C GLU A 588 -16.75 0.97 -5.76
N LEU A 589 -16.24 -0.22 -6.02
CA LEU A 589 -16.84 -1.15 -6.97
C LEU A 589 -18.23 -1.62 -6.51
N GLU A 590 -18.41 -1.92 -5.22
CA GLU A 590 -19.72 -2.25 -4.65
C GLU A 590 -20.68 -1.06 -4.74
N LEU A 591 -20.20 0.16 -4.44
CA LEU A 591 -20.98 1.40 -4.59
C LEU A 591 -21.48 1.58 -6.03
N TYR A 592 -20.61 1.46 -7.04
CA TYR A 592 -21.00 1.59 -8.44
C TYR A 592 -22.00 0.53 -8.88
N ARG A 593 -21.75 -0.74 -8.55
CA ARG A 593 -22.64 -1.83 -8.95
C ARG A 593 -24.01 -1.71 -8.29
N THR A 594 -24.06 -1.27 -7.04
CA THR A 594 -25.31 -1.03 -6.33
C THR A 594 -26.03 0.20 -6.90
N LEU A 595 -25.32 1.27 -7.26
CA LEU A 595 -25.90 2.43 -7.96
C LEU A 595 -26.48 2.05 -9.33
N ASP A 596 -25.83 1.15 -10.08
CA ASP A 596 -26.37 0.64 -11.34
C ASP A 596 -27.66 -0.18 -11.10
N ALA A 597 -27.72 -0.94 -10.00
CA ALA A 597 -28.95 -1.63 -9.60
C ALA A 597 -30.06 -0.64 -9.20
N VAL A 598 -29.74 0.43 -8.47
CA VAL A 598 -30.68 1.53 -8.16
C VAL A 598 -31.24 2.15 -9.43
N ARG A 599 -30.38 2.44 -10.42
CA ARG A 599 -30.81 2.97 -11.72
C ARG A 599 -31.77 2.01 -12.43
N ALA A 600 -31.42 0.73 -12.47
CA ALA A 600 -32.27 -0.29 -13.10
C ALA A 600 -33.64 -0.42 -12.40
N GLU A 601 -33.68 -0.38 -11.08
CA GLU A 601 -34.94 -0.39 -10.31
C GLU A 601 -35.79 0.86 -10.55
N HIS A 602 -35.15 2.03 -10.64
CA HIS A 602 -35.83 3.30 -10.93
C HIS A 602 -36.43 3.31 -12.34
N TYR A 603 -35.64 2.98 -13.37
CA TYR A 603 -36.12 3.02 -14.77
C TYR A 603 -37.12 1.90 -15.11
N SER A 604 -37.06 0.76 -14.41
CA SER A 604 -38.08 -0.29 -14.56
C SER A 604 -39.38 0.01 -13.83
N GLY A 605 -39.43 1.06 -13.00
CA GLY A 605 -40.58 1.38 -12.15
C GLY A 605 -40.76 0.44 -10.97
N SER A 606 -39.82 -0.48 -10.73
CA SER A 606 -39.84 -1.40 -9.58
C SER A 606 -39.75 -0.61 -8.27
N HIS A 607 -38.83 0.36 -8.20
CA HIS A 607 -38.69 1.27 -7.06
C HIS A 607 -38.19 2.63 -7.50
N THR A 608 -38.91 3.70 -7.17
CA THR A 608 -38.51 5.07 -7.48
C THR A 608 -37.53 5.59 -6.44
N ALA A 609 -36.25 5.73 -6.81
CA ALA A 609 -35.29 6.53 -6.06
C ALA A 609 -35.66 8.02 -6.09
N SER A 610 -35.47 8.73 -4.97
CA SER A 610 -35.69 10.17 -4.84
C SER A 610 -34.36 10.93 -4.66
N VAL A 611 -34.37 12.25 -4.87
CA VAL A 611 -33.21 13.11 -4.58
C VAL A 611 -32.86 13.09 -3.09
N GLY A 612 -33.86 12.97 -2.22
CA GLY A 612 -33.66 12.83 -0.77
C GLY A 612 -32.79 11.64 -0.40
N ASP A 613 -33.02 10.48 -1.02
CA ASP A 613 -32.19 9.29 -0.79
C ASP A 613 -30.72 9.53 -1.22
N LEU A 614 -30.51 10.26 -2.32
CA LEU A 614 -29.18 10.61 -2.81
C LEU A 614 -28.47 11.62 -1.90
N ILE A 615 -29.20 12.48 -1.19
CA ILE A 615 -28.64 13.38 -0.16
C ILE A 615 -28.08 12.59 1.02
N GLU A 616 -28.78 11.56 1.50
CA GLU A 616 -28.30 10.71 2.58
C GLU A 616 -27.03 9.95 2.18
N ILE A 617 -27.00 9.42 0.96
CA ILE A 617 -25.80 8.77 0.41
C ILE A 617 -24.64 9.77 0.29
N MET A 618 -24.86 10.98 -0.25
CA MET A 618 -23.82 12.01 -0.32
C MET A 618 -23.32 12.41 1.07
N THR A 619 -24.22 12.50 2.04
CA THR A 619 -23.89 12.85 3.42
C THR A 619 -22.99 11.80 4.06
N ALA A 620 -23.29 10.51 3.86
CA ALA A 620 -22.43 9.41 4.29
C ALA A 620 -21.04 9.45 3.61
N LEU A 621 -20.97 9.94 2.36
CA LEU A 621 -19.73 10.01 1.59
C LEU A 621 -18.95 11.33 1.74
N ARG A 622 -19.46 12.33 2.47
CA ARG A 622 -18.94 13.71 2.46
C ARG A 622 -17.49 13.84 2.89
N SER A 623 -17.03 12.98 3.80
CA SER A 623 -15.66 12.91 4.32
C SER A 623 -14.81 11.85 3.61
N ARG A 624 -15.41 11.07 2.72
CA ARG A 624 -14.74 9.95 2.04
C ARG A 624 -14.01 10.41 0.78
N SER A 625 -12.69 10.28 0.82
CA SER A 625 -11.80 10.62 -0.30
C SER A 625 -11.82 9.55 -1.39
N GLY A 626 -11.32 9.90 -2.58
CA GLY A 626 -11.13 8.96 -3.68
C GLY A 626 -12.43 8.37 -4.24
N LEU A 627 -13.55 9.08 -4.10
CA LEU A 627 -14.84 8.73 -4.71
C LEU A 627 -15.32 9.83 -5.65
N LYS A 628 -14.40 10.60 -6.24
CA LYS A 628 -14.71 11.73 -7.10
C LYS A 628 -15.71 11.35 -8.20
N ASP A 629 -15.35 10.34 -8.98
CA ASP A 629 -16.15 9.93 -10.13
C ASP A 629 -17.50 9.35 -9.67
N PHE A 630 -17.53 8.66 -8.51
CA PHE A 630 -18.77 8.11 -7.96
C PHE A 630 -19.72 9.21 -7.48
N LYS A 631 -19.20 10.20 -6.73
CA LYS A 631 -19.97 11.38 -6.30
C LYS A 631 -20.51 12.14 -7.50
N PHE A 632 -19.73 12.24 -8.58
CA PHE A 632 -20.17 12.88 -9.82
C PHE A 632 -21.29 12.08 -10.48
N ALA A 633 -21.16 10.76 -10.55
CA ALA A 633 -22.20 9.87 -11.07
C ALA A 633 -23.49 9.97 -10.25
N LEU A 634 -23.39 10.17 -8.93
CA LEU A 634 -24.53 10.31 -8.02
C LEU A 634 -25.24 11.67 -8.19
N MET A 635 -24.49 12.77 -8.29
CA MET A 635 -25.05 14.10 -8.59
C MET A 635 -25.68 14.13 -9.98
N LYS A 636 -25.06 13.50 -10.97
CA LYS A 636 -25.64 13.36 -12.31
C LYS A 636 -26.93 12.55 -12.27
N PHE A 637 -26.95 11.44 -11.53
CA PHE A 637 -28.18 10.66 -11.36
C PHE A 637 -29.29 11.48 -10.69
N ALA A 638 -28.97 12.34 -9.72
CA ALA A 638 -29.92 13.28 -9.14
C ALA A 638 -30.53 14.21 -10.20
N THR A 639 -29.72 14.74 -11.13
CA THR A 639 -30.21 15.58 -12.23
C THR A 639 -31.10 14.84 -13.23
N GLU A 640 -31.01 13.50 -13.29
CA GLU A 640 -31.81 12.65 -14.18
C GLU A 640 -33.18 12.31 -13.57
N ILE A 641 -33.28 12.19 -12.24
CA ILE A 641 -34.49 11.73 -11.55
C ILE A 641 -35.27 12.83 -10.81
N GLY A 642 -34.60 13.92 -10.43
CA GLY A 642 -35.14 14.98 -9.60
C GLY A 642 -35.72 16.15 -10.37
N THR A 643 -36.63 16.88 -9.74
CA THR A 643 -37.02 18.20 -10.26
C THR A 643 -35.85 19.17 -10.19
N PRO A 644 -35.80 20.20 -11.06
CA PRO A 644 -34.74 21.22 -11.01
C PRO A 644 -34.50 21.78 -9.59
N TYR A 645 -35.57 21.95 -8.82
CA TYR A 645 -35.52 22.52 -7.47
C TYR A 645 -34.95 21.56 -6.43
N GLU A 646 -35.37 20.31 -6.41
CA GLU A 646 -34.82 19.30 -5.50
C GLU A 646 -33.32 19.11 -5.73
N VAL A 647 -32.92 19.09 -7.00
CA VAL A 647 -31.52 18.99 -7.39
C VAL A 647 -30.76 20.26 -6.99
N ALA A 648 -31.35 21.44 -7.16
CA ALA A 648 -30.74 22.68 -6.70
C ALA A 648 -30.51 22.70 -5.19
N ASP A 649 -31.48 22.25 -4.37
CA ASP A 649 -31.34 22.13 -2.92
C ASP A 649 -30.24 21.12 -2.53
N MET A 650 -30.19 19.96 -3.18
CA MET A 650 -29.13 18.96 -2.95
C MET A 650 -27.74 19.54 -3.24
N LEU A 651 -27.56 20.20 -4.39
CA LEU A 651 -26.27 20.77 -4.80
C LEU A 651 -25.85 21.94 -3.90
N ASP A 652 -26.80 22.79 -3.49
CA ASP A 652 -26.57 23.86 -2.50
C ASP A 652 -26.10 23.29 -1.14
N ARG A 653 -26.73 22.20 -0.67
CA ARG A 653 -26.30 21.52 0.56
C ARG A 653 -24.88 20.98 0.48
N ILE A 654 -24.52 20.36 -0.65
CA ILE A 654 -23.16 19.84 -0.91
C ILE A 654 -22.12 20.97 -0.89
N MET A 655 -22.49 22.17 -1.36
CA MET A 655 -21.58 23.30 -1.46
C MET A 655 -21.42 24.09 -0.16
N PHE A 656 -22.53 24.42 0.50
CA PHE A 656 -22.57 25.48 1.52
C PHE A 656 -23.10 25.05 2.89
N SER A 657 -23.84 23.94 3.01
CA SER A 657 -24.51 23.62 4.28
C SER A 657 -23.59 22.99 5.33
N SER A 658 -24.12 22.67 6.51
CA SER A 658 -23.46 21.77 7.48
C SER A 658 -23.19 20.37 6.91
N LEU A 659 -23.86 20.00 5.82
CA LEU A 659 -23.63 18.79 5.03
C LEU A 659 -22.61 19.00 3.90
N ARG A 660 -21.89 20.13 3.86
CA ARG A 660 -20.91 20.41 2.82
C ARG A 660 -19.92 19.27 2.65
N ASP A 661 -19.62 18.96 1.40
CA ASP A 661 -18.60 17.97 1.08
C ASP A 661 -17.22 18.53 1.42
N THR A 662 -16.39 17.71 2.05
CA THR A 662 -15.04 18.13 2.47
C THR A 662 -14.11 18.39 1.28
N PHE A 663 -14.41 17.84 0.11
CA PHE A 663 -13.56 17.92 -1.06
C PHE A 663 -13.97 19.04 -2.02
N GLN A 664 -12.98 19.82 -2.44
CA GLN A 664 -13.21 20.98 -3.32
C GLN A 664 -13.71 20.56 -4.72
N TYR A 665 -13.25 19.43 -5.26
CA TYR A 665 -13.69 18.96 -6.58
C TYR A 665 -15.20 18.63 -6.60
N THR A 666 -15.75 18.08 -5.52
CA THR A 666 -17.18 17.76 -5.41
C THR A 666 -18.00 19.05 -5.47
N ARG A 667 -17.55 20.07 -4.73
CA ARG A 667 -18.20 21.38 -4.68
C ARG A 667 -18.12 22.12 -6.02
N ILE A 668 -16.98 22.05 -6.71
CA ILE A 668 -16.84 22.63 -8.05
C ILE A 668 -17.79 21.96 -9.04
N GLU A 669 -17.88 20.62 -9.02
CA GLU A 669 -18.78 19.91 -9.93
C GLU A 669 -20.25 20.14 -9.59
N ALA A 670 -20.61 20.16 -8.30
CA ALA A 670 -21.94 20.52 -7.85
C ALA A 670 -22.34 21.90 -8.36
N ALA A 671 -21.43 22.86 -8.27
CA ALA A 671 -21.65 24.22 -8.74
C ALA A 671 -21.79 24.29 -10.28
N LYS A 672 -21.00 23.53 -11.05
CA LYS A 672 -21.17 23.44 -12.51
C LYS A 672 -22.54 22.87 -12.89
N LEU A 673 -22.97 21.79 -12.23
CA LEU A 673 -24.28 21.19 -12.45
C LEU A 673 -25.40 22.18 -12.08
N LEU A 674 -25.21 22.92 -11.00
CA LEU A 674 -26.15 23.93 -10.54
C LEU A 674 -26.26 25.12 -11.51
N THR A 675 -25.15 25.60 -12.07
CA THR A 675 -25.13 26.60 -13.16
C THR A 675 -25.83 26.07 -14.43
N ALA A 676 -25.57 24.81 -14.82
CA ALA A 676 -26.22 24.18 -15.96
C ALA A 676 -27.74 23.98 -15.77
N LEU A 677 -28.19 23.95 -14.51
CA LEU A 677 -29.58 23.76 -14.14
C LEU A 677 -30.36 25.09 -14.06
N ALA A 678 -29.68 26.22 -13.87
CA ALA A 678 -30.31 27.54 -13.77
C ALA A 678 -31.30 27.86 -14.92
N PRO A 679 -31.01 27.59 -16.21
CA PRO A 679 -31.96 27.84 -17.30
C PRO A 679 -33.27 27.05 -17.22
N ARG A 680 -33.32 25.98 -16.41
CA ARG A 680 -34.51 25.14 -16.23
C ARG A 680 -35.40 25.58 -15.08
N LEU A 681 -34.99 26.57 -14.28
CA LEU A 681 -35.81 27.13 -13.20
C LEU A 681 -36.89 28.03 -13.80
N THR A 682 -38.15 27.85 -13.38
CA THR A 682 -39.30 28.60 -13.93
C THR A 682 -40.09 29.39 -12.89
N ASP A 683 -39.77 29.22 -11.61
CA ASP A 683 -40.47 29.85 -10.49
C ASP A 683 -39.64 31.01 -9.97
N CYS A 684 -40.15 32.22 -10.21
CA CYS A 684 -39.51 33.46 -9.81
C CYS A 684 -39.21 33.54 -8.30
N ARG A 685 -40.14 33.09 -7.45
CA ARG A 685 -39.96 33.16 -6.00
C ARG A 685 -38.77 32.30 -5.57
N GLN A 686 -38.69 31.10 -6.12
CA GLN A 686 -37.62 30.16 -5.80
C GLN A 686 -36.27 30.58 -6.36
N ILE A 687 -36.24 31.19 -7.56
CA ILE A 687 -35.02 31.80 -8.12
C ILE A 687 -34.51 32.89 -7.15
N ARG A 688 -35.39 33.77 -6.66
CA ARG A 688 -35.01 34.80 -5.67
C ARG A 688 -34.54 34.21 -4.34
N GLU A 689 -35.18 33.17 -3.84
CA GLU A 689 -34.75 32.45 -2.63
C GLU A 689 -33.35 31.83 -2.81
N LEU A 690 -33.06 31.24 -3.98
CA LEU A 690 -31.73 30.71 -4.32
C LEU A 690 -30.67 31.81 -4.45
N ILE A 691 -31.01 32.96 -5.06
CA ILE A 691 -30.12 34.14 -5.14
C ILE A 691 -29.78 34.62 -3.74
N GLN A 692 -30.79 34.81 -2.89
CA GLN A 692 -30.59 35.31 -1.52
C GLN A 692 -29.78 34.31 -0.68
N SER A 693 -30.07 33.02 -0.81
CA SER A 693 -29.30 31.94 -0.17
C SER A 693 -27.83 31.97 -0.62
N GLY A 694 -27.59 31.99 -1.94
CA GLY A 694 -26.25 32.02 -2.50
C GLY A 694 -25.46 33.28 -2.13
N ALA A 695 -26.12 34.45 -2.10
CA ALA A 695 -25.52 35.71 -1.68
C ALA A 695 -25.10 35.69 -0.20
N ASN A 696 -25.98 35.19 0.68
CA ASN A 696 -25.70 35.08 2.12
C ASN A 696 -24.54 34.11 2.41
N ARG A 697 -24.44 33.01 1.64
CA ARG A 697 -23.42 31.98 1.84
C ARG A 697 -22.16 32.18 1.00
N ARG A 698 -22.10 33.24 0.18
CA ARG A 698 -20.93 33.60 -0.64
C ARG A 698 -19.66 33.74 0.18
N ALA A 699 -19.78 34.29 1.40
CA ALA A 699 -18.66 34.46 2.33
C ALA A 699 -18.10 33.13 2.88
N GLU A 700 -18.87 32.03 2.80
CA GLU A 700 -18.46 30.70 3.26
C GLU A 700 -17.65 29.94 2.18
N ALA A 701 -17.62 30.44 0.94
CA ALA A 701 -16.78 29.91 -0.12
C ALA A 701 -15.34 30.43 0.01
N PHE A 702 -14.40 29.52 0.27
CA PHE A 702 -12.97 29.84 0.41
C PHE A 702 -12.16 29.44 -0.84
N GLY A 703 -11.21 30.31 -1.23
CA GLY A 703 -10.17 30.03 -2.23
C GLY A 703 -10.66 29.96 -3.68
N ALA A 704 -10.06 29.09 -4.50
CA ALA A 704 -10.41 28.92 -5.93
C ALA A 704 -11.87 28.48 -6.18
N ALA A 705 -12.62 28.13 -5.13
CA ALA A 705 -14.04 27.89 -5.22
C ALA A 705 -14.88 29.17 -5.34
N GLN A 706 -14.38 30.38 -5.02
CA GLN A 706 -15.17 31.63 -5.07
C GLN A 706 -15.67 32.00 -6.48
N ALA A 707 -14.92 31.63 -7.52
CA ALA A 707 -15.34 31.89 -8.91
C ALA A 707 -16.65 31.17 -9.28
N VAL A 708 -17.00 30.08 -8.56
CA VAL A 708 -18.13 29.22 -8.95
C VAL A 708 -19.47 29.68 -8.37
N PRO A 709 -19.59 30.08 -7.09
CA PRO A 709 -20.74 30.82 -6.57
C PRO A 709 -21.04 32.08 -7.37
N ASP A 710 -20.00 32.79 -7.83
CA ASP A 710 -20.16 34.01 -8.63
C ASP A 710 -20.79 33.70 -10.00
N ALA A 711 -20.28 32.67 -10.69
CA ALA A 711 -20.85 32.19 -11.96
C ALA A 711 -22.29 31.68 -11.78
N PHE A 712 -22.59 31.02 -10.66
CA PHE A 712 -23.94 30.56 -10.36
C PHE A 712 -24.91 31.72 -10.06
N LEU A 713 -24.52 32.67 -9.21
CA LEU A 713 -25.32 33.86 -8.90
C LEU A 713 -25.58 34.68 -10.18
N GLN A 714 -24.58 34.81 -11.05
CA GLN A 714 -24.74 35.46 -12.34
C GLN A 714 -25.78 34.72 -13.20
N ALA A 715 -25.71 33.39 -13.30
CA ALA A 715 -26.68 32.60 -14.05
C ALA A 715 -28.10 32.71 -13.48
N LEU A 716 -28.24 32.75 -12.15
CA LEU A 716 -29.53 32.98 -11.49
C LEU A 716 -30.09 34.38 -11.74
N HIS A 717 -29.27 35.43 -11.67
CA HIS A 717 -29.72 36.80 -11.97
C HIS A 717 -30.13 36.97 -13.43
N MET A 718 -29.41 36.35 -14.37
CA MET A 718 -29.82 36.32 -15.78
C MET A 718 -31.18 35.61 -15.93
N ARG A 719 -31.36 34.49 -15.22
CA ARG A 719 -32.62 33.76 -15.24
C ARG A 719 -33.77 34.51 -14.56
N GLU A 720 -33.49 35.23 -13.48
CA GLU A 720 -34.44 36.10 -12.81
C GLU A 720 -34.96 37.16 -13.78
N ALA A 721 -34.07 37.83 -14.52
CA ALA A 721 -34.45 38.81 -15.53
C ALA A 721 -35.33 38.24 -16.65
N ASP A 722 -35.13 36.97 -17.02
CA ASP A 722 -35.90 36.29 -18.06
C ASP A 722 -37.30 35.85 -17.59
N VAL A 723 -37.44 35.43 -16.33
CA VAL A 723 -38.63 34.70 -15.83
C VAL A 723 -39.46 35.51 -14.86
N CYS A 724 -38.85 36.41 -14.09
CA CYS A 724 -39.55 37.22 -13.12
C CYS A 724 -40.13 38.48 -13.75
N PRO A 725 -41.38 38.86 -13.40
CA PRO A 725 -41.84 40.20 -13.70
C PRO A 725 -40.92 41.22 -13.00
N PRO A 726 -40.61 42.36 -13.66
CA PRO A 726 -39.84 43.43 -13.04
C PRO A 726 -40.52 43.83 -11.74
N GLY A 727 -39.80 43.64 -10.63
CA GLY A 727 -40.26 43.90 -9.26
C GLY A 727 -40.05 45.34 -8.86
#